data_AF-A0A3B3TR08-F1
#
_entry.id   AF-A0A3B3TR08-F1
#
_cell.length_a   1.000
_cell.length_b   1.000
_cell.length_c   1.000
_cell.angle_alpha   90.00
_cell.angle_beta   90.00
_cell.angle_gamma   90.00
#
_symmetry.space_group_name_H-M   'P 1'
#
loop_
_entity.id
_entity.type
_entity.pdbx_description
1 polymer ?
#
loop_
_entity_poly.entity_id
_entity_poly.type
_entity_poly.pdbx_seq_one_letter_code
_entity_poly.pdbx_strand_id
1 'polypeptide(L)'
;MLDAGAAGTVCLHMNSADPPGRFLSCCSEILWILLDSSGREDAVAQLCSLDCVVSLKEAFSSVLALTSQGFDLQLRNYLLVFTTLIAENPNCPLIESLFAKQLLGYITLPELEISSAQKLTHSKEDLKMKKLLLNLLILLSRNVAAAQLFREELVMVSLLRFVAPPKKQPSLPQSAILSQQEELQLQALETLASIAPVMLQDYMGCQGNTHLLLLLDWCCDARDRRKLQMQRCIRVLRAVTSLGEQSVNQDLSDQGAIHQLLGIIIQLEDVCDEGDAVTIEMMSNIQLILSALCETDLHRKELFGSEGVEMVVHFLKKGSENFYHGLGHNKLLISTIDCVWSCIVGCCITENQFLWKDGAGLLLDLLRSSPRCMHGIILSILLDLFNNPDTRPLILDWRDADGRSAPSVLLQLWRDQEEELGVLRDENGGIADPEKPLLTRFQDKISNLSFSANAPSAAVLETMENLRGKIYLLLSRLGFQDLPGLSVEDHVTLGIVMRYLDFKVCEVWNEIRSELSLDDVKPVTSDEKALHSISMTLMGKAQSVKEEQIRILEEQKQQEIKEEIRIYAEMKSHRTQEDLAAKSWENYVARTSNYNILKEEKARRKKHLKSKLKPKEAPGDRPPKNFITHIMAMKTTGEPGPSGVEVSLARTVI
;
A
#
# COMPACT_ATOMS: atom_id res chain seq x y z
N MET A 1 -48.31 0.14 23.24
CA MET A 1 -49.01 0.28 21.94
C MET A 1 -48.50 -0.74 20.94
N LEU A 2 -47.18 -0.86 20.76
CA LEU A 2 -46.59 -1.87 19.87
C LEU A 2 -46.86 -3.31 20.34
N ASP A 3 -46.87 -3.58 21.66
CA ASP A 3 -47.27 -4.89 22.22
C ASP A 3 -48.69 -5.34 21.81
N ALA A 4 -49.54 -4.42 21.36
CA ALA A 4 -50.92 -4.69 20.94
C ALA A 4 -51.09 -4.74 19.41
N GLY A 5 -50.01 -4.78 18.62
CA GLY A 5 -50.10 -4.85 17.15
C GLY A 5 -50.61 -3.55 16.50
N ALA A 6 -50.40 -2.40 17.15
CA ALA A 6 -50.99 -1.14 16.73
C ALA A 6 -50.56 -0.70 15.32
N ALA A 7 -49.30 -0.92 14.92
CA ALA A 7 -48.82 -0.49 13.61
C ALA A 7 -49.51 -1.28 12.49
N GLY A 8 -49.60 -2.61 12.63
CA GLY A 8 -50.32 -3.46 11.68
C GLY A 8 -51.81 -3.10 11.60
N THR A 9 -52.46 -2.90 12.75
CA THR A 9 -53.89 -2.53 12.81
C THR A 9 -54.17 -1.21 12.10
N VAL A 10 -53.37 -0.17 12.37
CA VAL A 10 -53.51 1.13 11.71
C VAL A 10 -53.30 1.02 10.20
N CYS A 11 -52.32 0.22 9.76
CA CYS A 11 -52.03 -0.01 8.35
C CYS A 11 -53.20 -0.70 7.63
N LEU A 12 -53.81 -1.73 8.23
CA LEU A 12 -54.92 -2.47 7.62
C LEU A 12 -56.18 -1.62 7.43
N HIS A 13 -56.39 -0.62 8.29
CA HIS A 13 -57.58 0.24 8.23
C HIS A 13 -57.38 1.52 7.42
N MET A 14 -56.16 1.81 6.94
CA MET A 14 -55.84 3.08 6.31
C MET A 14 -56.66 3.40 5.04
N ASN A 15 -57.21 2.38 4.38
CA ASN A 15 -58.06 2.49 3.19
C ASN A 15 -59.57 2.52 3.49
N SER A 16 -59.98 2.73 4.74
CA SER A 16 -61.41 2.76 5.11
C SER A 16 -62.18 3.92 4.45
N ALA A 17 -63.47 3.70 4.19
CA ALA A 17 -64.30 4.49 3.28
C ALA A 17 -64.82 5.85 3.86
N ASP A 18 -63.94 6.67 4.42
CA ASP A 18 -64.27 8.02 4.89
C ASP A 18 -63.85 9.10 3.85
N PRO A 19 -64.27 10.39 3.95
CA PRO A 19 -64.12 11.36 2.85
C PRO A 19 -62.66 11.51 2.41
N PRO A 20 -62.42 11.82 1.12
CA PRO A 20 -61.13 11.58 0.49
C PRO A 20 -59.98 12.28 1.23
N GLY A 21 -59.02 11.47 1.70
CA GLY A 21 -57.70 11.92 2.16
C GLY A 21 -57.52 12.15 3.67
N ARG A 22 -58.57 12.48 4.45
CA ARG A 22 -58.38 12.86 5.87
C ARG A 22 -58.06 11.68 6.78
N PHE A 23 -58.78 10.57 6.62
CA PHE A 23 -58.55 9.37 7.43
C PHE A 23 -57.18 8.76 7.13
N LEU A 24 -56.83 8.64 5.84
CA LEU A 24 -55.52 8.17 5.40
C LEU A 24 -54.37 9.05 5.95
N SER A 25 -54.55 10.38 5.96
CA SER A 25 -53.57 11.30 6.56
C SER A 25 -53.37 11.03 8.05
N CYS A 26 -54.46 10.87 8.81
CA CYS A 26 -54.39 10.55 10.25
C CYS A 26 -53.69 9.21 10.50
N CYS A 27 -54.04 8.16 9.75
CA CYS A 27 -53.36 6.88 9.81
C CYS A 27 -51.86 7.00 9.50
N SER A 28 -51.51 7.82 8.51
CA SER A 28 -50.12 8.05 8.12
C SER A 28 -49.33 8.81 9.19
N GLU A 29 -49.94 9.80 9.85
CA GLU A 29 -49.34 10.50 10.99
C GLU A 29 -49.10 9.55 12.18
N ILE A 30 -50.06 8.68 12.49
CA ILE A 30 -49.90 7.67 13.56
C ILE A 30 -48.79 6.68 13.21
N LEU A 31 -48.74 6.19 11.97
CA LEU A 31 -47.67 5.30 11.51
C LEU A 31 -46.30 5.99 11.56
N TRP A 32 -46.24 7.26 11.19
CA TRP A 32 -45.01 8.05 11.28
C TRP A 32 -44.50 8.11 12.72
N ILE A 33 -45.37 8.44 13.69
CA ILE A 33 -45.01 8.48 15.12
C ILE A 33 -44.52 7.13 15.61
N LEU A 34 -45.17 6.03 15.20
CA LEU A 34 -44.75 4.68 15.61
C LEU A 34 -43.38 4.30 15.03
N LEU A 35 -43.11 4.67 13.77
CA LEU A 35 -41.84 4.39 13.09
C LEU A 35 -40.68 5.28 13.54
N ASP A 36 -40.96 6.49 14.05
CA ASP A 36 -39.97 7.43 14.59
C ASP A 36 -39.68 7.19 16.09
N SER A 37 -40.40 6.27 16.73
CA SER A 37 -40.24 5.93 18.15
C SER A 37 -39.10 4.93 18.40
N SER A 38 -38.71 4.75 19.66
CA SER A 38 -37.71 3.75 20.07
C SER A 38 -38.12 2.30 19.77
N GLY A 39 -39.37 2.05 19.36
CA GLY A 39 -39.88 0.73 18.95
C GLY A 39 -39.99 0.55 17.42
N ARG A 40 -39.14 1.23 16.65
CA ARG A 40 -39.11 1.14 15.17
C ARG A 40 -39.04 -0.30 14.64
N GLU A 41 -38.21 -1.15 15.23
CA GLU A 41 -38.03 -2.54 14.76
C GLU A 41 -39.32 -3.36 14.91
N ASP A 42 -40.02 -3.23 16.03
CA ASP A 42 -41.30 -3.90 16.28
C ASP A 42 -42.40 -3.37 15.34
N ALA A 43 -42.41 -2.05 15.08
CA ALA A 43 -43.34 -1.44 14.14
C ALA A 43 -43.10 -1.95 12.70
N VAL A 44 -41.84 -2.00 12.27
CA VAL A 44 -41.45 -2.55 10.96
C VAL A 44 -41.86 -4.03 10.86
N ALA A 45 -41.58 -4.83 11.88
CA ALA A 45 -41.96 -6.24 11.90
C ALA A 45 -43.48 -6.47 11.76
N GLN A 46 -44.30 -5.62 12.41
CA GLN A 46 -45.77 -5.67 12.27
C GLN A 46 -46.25 -5.30 10.86
N LEU A 47 -45.58 -4.35 10.22
CA LEU A 47 -45.91 -3.89 8.87
C LEU A 47 -45.40 -4.84 7.77
N CYS A 48 -44.39 -5.67 8.05
CA CYS A 48 -43.86 -6.69 7.13
C CYS A 48 -44.78 -7.93 6.98
N SER A 49 -46.10 -7.74 7.00
CA SER A 49 -47.09 -8.76 6.66
C SER A 49 -47.68 -8.52 5.27
N LEU A 50 -48.07 -9.59 4.57
CA LEU A 50 -48.62 -9.47 3.21
C LEU A 50 -49.83 -8.54 3.17
N ASP A 51 -50.73 -8.64 4.15
CA ASP A 51 -51.95 -7.82 4.23
C ASP A 51 -51.63 -6.34 4.45
N CYS A 52 -50.65 -6.02 5.31
CA CYS A 52 -50.21 -4.64 5.51
C CYS A 52 -49.56 -4.05 4.25
N VAL A 53 -48.72 -4.83 3.56
CA VAL A 53 -48.08 -4.39 2.31
C VAL A 53 -49.11 -4.16 1.21
N VAL A 54 -50.13 -5.04 1.08
CA VAL A 54 -51.24 -4.85 0.15
C VAL A 54 -52.05 -3.60 0.50
N SER A 55 -52.32 -3.36 1.79
CA SER A 55 -53.00 -2.14 2.24
C SER A 55 -52.20 -0.87 1.89
N LEU A 56 -50.87 -0.87 2.10
CA LEU A 56 -50.00 0.24 1.69
C LEU A 56 -50.02 0.46 0.17
N LYS A 57 -50.02 -0.62 -0.61
CA LYS A 57 -50.12 -0.57 -2.08
C LYS A 57 -51.42 0.08 -2.55
N GLU A 58 -52.55 -0.31 -1.97
CA GLU A 58 -53.86 0.27 -2.28
C GLU A 58 -53.94 1.74 -1.88
N ALA A 59 -53.42 2.07 -0.69
CA ALA A 59 -53.32 3.45 -0.21
C ALA A 59 -52.51 4.31 -1.17
N PHE A 60 -51.35 3.82 -1.58
CA PHE A 60 -50.46 4.49 -2.53
C PHE A 60 -51.12 4.70 -3.89
N SER A 61 -51.84 3.69 -4.39
CA SER A 61 -52.57 3.75 -5.66
C SER A 61 -53.71 4.77 -5.62
N SER A 62 -54.44 4.84 -4.50
CA SER A 62 -55.56 5.77 -4.32
C SER A 62 -55.10 7.23 -4.32
N VAL A 63 -54.00 7.52 -3.63
CA VAL A 63 -53.39 8.87 -3.59
C VAL A 63 -52.89 9.29 -4.97
N LEU A 64 -52.33 8.36 -5.75
CA LEU A 64 -51.89 8.64 -7.12
C LEU A 64 -53.04 8.88 -8.11
N ALA A 65 -54.25 8.37 -7.85
CA ALA A 65 -55.41 8.61 -8.71
C ALA A 65 -56.05 10.00 -8.50
N LEU A 66 -55.79 10.64 -7.36
CA LEU A 66 -56.39 11.92 -6.94
C LEU A 66 -55.60 13.16 -7.40
N THR A 67 -54.47 12.96 -8.10
CA THR A 67 -53.39 13.94 -8.35
C THR A 67 -53.86 15.25 -9.00
N SER A 68 -54.23 16.22 -8.16
CA SER A 68 -54.44 17.62 -8.55
C SER A 68 -54.05 18.65 -7.47
N GLN A 69 -53.77 18.24 -6.22
CA GLN A 69 -53.39 19.14 -5.12
C GLN A 69 -52.03 18.78 -4.48
N GLY A 70 -51.33 19.79 -3.94
CA GLY A 70 -49.98 19.64 -3.37
C GLY A 70 -49.90 18.81 -2.07
N PHE A 71 -51.01 18.68 -1.34
CA PHE A 71 -51.09 17.86 -0.11
C PHE A 71 -51.04 16.36 -0.43
N ASP A 72 -51.71 15.93 -1.50
CA ASP A 72 -51.73 14.53 -1.94
C ASP A 72 -50.34 14.06 -2.39
N LEU A 73 -49.52 14.96 -2.93
CA LEU A 73 -48.13 14.68 -3.32
C LEU A 73 -47.21 14.41 -2.11
N GLN A 74 -47.46 15.05 -0.97
CA GLN A 74 -46.70 14.80 0.26
C GLN A 74 -47.10 13.48 0.92
N LEU A 75 -48.40 13.20 0.98
CA LEU A 75 -48.92 11.95 1.53
C LEU A 75 -48.39 10.73 0.76
N ARG A 76 -48.34 10.82 -0.58
CA ARG A 76 -47.69 9.80 -1.44
C ARG A 76 -46.24 9.54 -1.02
N ASN A 77 -45.48 10.61 -0.77
CA ASN A 77 -44.07 10.50 -0.39
C ASN A 77 -43.92 9.87 1.01
N TYR A 78 -44.83 10.16 1.95
CA TYR A 78 -44.84 9.47 3.26
C TYR A 78 -45.09 7.98 3.13
N LEU A 79 -46.04 7.56 2.30
CA LEU A 79 -46.30 6.13 2.04
C LEU A 79 -45.06 5.43 1.43
N LEU A 80 -44.31 6.11 0.55
CA LEU A 80 -43.04 5.59 0.06
C LEU A 80 -41.96 5.51 1.13
N VAL A 81 -41.87 6.48 2.04
CA VAL A 81 -40.94 6.40 3.17
C VAL A 81 -41.26 5.17 4.02
N PHE A 82 -42.53 4.93 4.35
CA PHE A 82 -42.94 3.71 5.07
C PHE A 82 -42.54 2.45 4.30
N THR A 83 -42.77 2.45 2.98
CA THR A 83 -42.39 1.33 2.10
C THR A 83 -40.89 1.07 2.10
N THR A 84 -40.07 2.12 2.05
CA THR A 84 -38.60 2.03 2.12
C THR A 84 -38.13 1.51 3.48
N LEU A 85 -38.75 1.96 4.57
CA LEU A 85 -38.43 1.49 5.93
C LEU A 85 -38.74 0.00 6.11
N ILE A 86 -39.89 -0.47 5.63
CA ILE A 86 -40.22 -1.90 5.70
C ILE A 86 -39.37 -2.74 4.73
N ALA A 87 -38.89 -2.16 3.64
CA ALA A 87 -37.99 -2.82 2.68
C ALA A 87 -36.57 -3.07 3.24
N GLU A 88 -36.20 -2.42 4.36
CA GLU A 88 -34.95 -2.76 5.06
C GLU A 88 -34.95 -4.20 5.58
N ASN A 89 -36.13 -4.75 5.85
CA ASN A 89 -36.30 -6.15 6.19
C ASN A 89 -36.38 -7.00 4.90
N PRO A 90 -35.41 -7.88 4.63
CA PRO A 90 -35.36 -8.67 3.39
C PRO A 90 -36.55 -9.65 3.24
N ASN A 91 -37.24 -9.98 4.34
CA ASN A 91 -38.42 -10.85 4.33
C ASN A 91 -39.73 -10.10 4.04
N CYS A 92 -39.69 -8.78 3.84
CA CYS A 92 -40.88 -7.99 3.55
C CYS A 92 -41.48 -8.41 2.19
N PRO A 93 -42.77 -8.79 2.12
CA PRO A 93 -43.38 -9.39 0.92
C PRO A 93 -43.74 -8.36 -0.17
N LEU A 94 -42.80 -7.50 -0.55
CA LEU A 94 -42.97 -6.44 -1.56
C LEU A 94 -43.07 -7.01 -2.98
N ILE A 95 -42.40 -8.13 -3.25
CA ILE A 95 -42.41 -8.79 -4.56
C ILE A 95 -43.70 -9.60 -4.71
N GLU A 96 -44.05 -10.38 -3.69
CA GLU A 96 -45.22 -11.27 -3.63
C GLU A 96 -46.54 -10.48 -3.69
N SER A 97 -46.59 -9.30 -3.07
CA SER A 97 -47.74 -8.38 -3.15
C SER A 97 -47.88 -7.67 -4.50
N LEU A 98 -46.92 -7.86 -5.42
CA LEU A 98 -46.76 -7.11 -6.67
C LEU A 98 -46.62 -5.59 -6.46
N PHE A 99 -46.35 -5.14 -5.23
CA PHE A 99 -46.18 -3.73 -4.95
C PHE A 99 -44.85 -3.23 -5.53
N ALA A 100 -43.77 -4.01 -5.40
CA ALA A 100 -42.48 -3.71 -6.03
C ALA A 100 -42.65 -3.50 -7.54
N LYS A 101 -43.35 -4.40 -8.25
CA LYS A 101 -43.61 -4.27 -9.69
C LYS A 101 -44.31 -2.95 -10.05
N GLN A 102 -45.34 -2.59 -9.29
CA GLN A 102 -46.05 -1.34 -9.46
C GLN A 102 -45.13 -0.12 -9.26
N LEU A 103 -44.28 -0.16 -8.22
CA LEU A 103 -43.35 0.93 -7.90
C LEU A 103 -42.29 1.13 -8.98
N LEU A 104 -41.77 0.03 -9.55
CA LEU A 104 -40.80 0.06 -10.65
C LEU A 104 -41.34 0.73 -11.90
N GLY A 105 -42.62 0.53 -12.22
CA GLY A 105 -43.27 1.22 -13.33
C GLY A 105 -43.10 2.75 -13.27
N TYR A 106 -43.14 3.35 -12.08
CA TYR A 106 -42.94 4.80 -11.93
C TYR A 106 -41.49 5.26 -12.11
N ILE A 107 -40.52 4.35 -12.03
CA ILE A 107 -39.10 4.62 -12.31
C ILE A 107 -38.84 4.54 -13.81
N THR A 108 -39.48 3.60 -14.50
CA THR A 108 -39.14 3.21 -15.87
C THR A 108 -39.94 3.96 -16.94
N LEU A 109 -41.08 4.56 -16.57
CA LEU A 109 -41.93 5.34 -17.47
C LEU A 109 -41.20 6.56 -18.08
N PRO A 110 -41.22 6.72 -19.42
CA PRO A 110 -40.73 7.94 -20.06
C PRO A 110 -41.64 9.13 -19.74
N GLU A 111 -41.05 10.27 -19.35
CA GLU A 111 -41.77 11.52 -19.01
C GLU A 111 -42.68 12.06 -20.14
N LEU A 112 -42.51 11.58 -21.37
CA LEU A 112 -43.20 12.04 -22.58
C LEU A 112 -44.45 11.23 -22.98
N GLU A 113 -44.66 10.02 -22.44
CA GLU A 113 -45.80 9.15 -22.80
C GLU A 113 -46.87 9.09 -21.70
N ILE A 114 -46.99 10.18 -20.94
CA ILE A 114 -47.94 10.23 -19.85
C ILE A 114 -49.26 10.84 -20.34
N SER A 115 -50.35 10.06 -20.28
CA SER A 115 -51.71 10.58 -20.45
C SER A 115 -51.92 11.76 -19.47
N SER A 116 -52.74 12.74 -19.85
CA SER A 116 -52.90 14.02 -19.13
C SER A 116 -53.22 13.92 -17.63
N ALA A 117 -53.61 12.75 -17.10
CA ALA A 117 -53.91 12.50 -15.70
C ALA A 117 -52.70 12.11 -14.81
N GLN A 118 -51.56 11.73 -15.39
CA GLN A 118 -50.40 11.18 -14.64
C GLN A 118 -49.12 12.02 -14.77
N LYS A 119 -49.20 13.22 -15.37
CA LYS A 119 -48.02 14.06 -15.61
C LYS A 119 -47.33 14.37 -14.28
N LEU A 120 -46.19 13.73 -14.03
CA LEU A 120 -45.25 14.14 -13.00
C LEU A 120 -44.88 15.58 -13.32
N THR A 121 -45.44 16.51 -12.54
CA THR A 121 -45.07 17.91 -12.62
C THR A 121 -43.59 18.00 -12.25
N HIS A 122 -42.82 18.94 -12.78
CA HIS A 122 -41.44 19.18 -12.31
C HIS A 122 -41.42 19.80 -10.88
N SER A 123 -42.33 19.35 -10.01
CA SER A 123 -42.51 19.78 -8.63
C SER A 123 -41.43 19.18 -7.74
N LYS A 124 -41.15 19.85 -6.62
CA LYS A 124 -40.21 19.36 -5.61
C LYS A 124 -40.65 18.02 -5.00
N GLU A 125 -41.96 17.77 -4.92
CA GLU A 125 -42.48 16.52 -4.35
C GLU A 125 -42.35 15.34 -5.32
N ASP A 126 -42.46 15.56 -6.63
CA ASP A 126 -42.20 14.53 -7.65
C ASP A 126 -40.72 14.15 -7.74
N LEU A 127 -39.83 15.14 -7.57
CA LEU A 127 -38.39 14.90 -7.43
C LEU A 127 -38.07 14.02 -6.21
N LYS A 128 -38.66 14.32 -5.05
CA LYS A 128 -38.51 13.50 -3.84
C LYS A 128 -39.01 12.09 -4.04
N MET A 129 -40.18 11.92 -4.68
CA MET A 129 -40.73 10.60 -5.02
C MET A 129 -39.72 9.79 -5.82
N LYS A 130 -39.18 10.35 -6.91
CA LYS A 130 -38.20 9.66 -7.75
C LYS A 130 -36.96 9.24 -6.98
N LYS A 131 -36.42 10.10 -6.10
CA LYS A 131 -35.28 9.73 -5.25
C LYS A 131 -35.60 8.61 -4.27
N LEU A 132 -36.77 8.63 -3.65
CA LEU A 132 -37.23 7.57 -2.75
C LEU A 132 -37.34 6.24 -3.50
N LEU A 133 -37.88 6.26 -4.71
CA LEU A 133 -37.97 5.08 -5.57
C LEU A 133 -36.59 4.55 -5.98
N LEU A 134 -35.65 5.41 -6.34
CA LEU A 134 -34.26 5.02 -6.63
C LEU A 134 -33.56 4.42 -5.41
N ASN A 135 -33.75 4.99 -4.22
CA ASN A 135 -33.26 4.40 -2.96
C ASN A 135 -33.88 3.02 -2.68
N LEU A 136 -35.17 2.85 -2.96
CA LEU A 136 -35.85 1.57 -2.80
C LEU A 136 -35.23 0.48 -3.69
N LEU A 137 -34.76 0.82 -4.90
CA LEU A 137 -34.06 -0.14 -5.77
C LEU A 137 -32.81 -0.72 -5.10
N ILE A 138 -32.05 0.09 -4.36
CA ILE A 138 -30.84 -0.35 -3.63
C ILE A 138 -31.20 -1.37 -2.54
N LEU A 139 -32.33 -1.19 -1.86
CA LEU A 139 -32.80 -2.13 -0.85
C LEU A 139 -33.30 -3.42 -1.49
N LEU A 140 -34.09 -3.31 -2.55
CA LEU A 140 -34.63 -4.45 -3.28
C LEU A 140 -33.53 -5.28 -3.96
N SER A 141 -32.42 -4.67 -4.40
CA SER A 141 -31.31 -5.40 -5.05
C SER A 141 -30.61 -6.42 -4.13
N ARG A 142 -30.83 -6.34 -2.81
CA ARG A 142 -30.36 -7.35 -1.85
C ARG A 142 -31.10 -8.67 -1.96
N ASN A 143 -32.29 -8.68 -2.56
CA ASN A 143 -33.08 -9.89 -2.81
C ASN A 143 -32.87 -10.36 -4.26
N VAL A 144 -32.35 -11.58 -4.42
CA VAL A 144 -32.07 -12.18 -5.75
C VAL A 144 -33.33 -12.25 -6.63
N ALA A 145 -34.52 -12.43 -6.04
CA ALA A 145 -35.78 -12.44 -6.78
C ALA A 145 -36.11 -11.07 -7.42
N ALA A 146 -35.63 -9.97 -6.84
CA ALA A 146 -35.82 -8.64 -7.40
C ALA A 146 -35.06 -8.43 -8.71
N ALA A 147 -33.94 -9.13 -8.93
CA ALA A 147 -33.15 -8.99 -10.15
C ALA A 147 -33.94 -9.38 -11.42
N GLN A 148 -34.76 -10.44 -11.33
CA GLN A 148 -35.63 -10.82 -12.44
C GLN A 148 -36.69 -9.76 -12.71
N LEU A 149 -37.27 -9.19 -11.65
CA LEU A 149 -38.24 -8.12 -11.76
C LEU A 149 -37.61 -6.84 -12.37
N PHE A 150 -36.38 -6.50 -12.00
CA PHE A 150 -35.65 -5.38 -12.58
C PHE A 150 -35.39 -5.56 -14.08
N ARG A 151 -35.13 -6.80 -14.52
CA ARG A 151 -34.97 -7.12 -15.95
C ARG A 151 -36.28 -6.98 -16.71
N GLU A 152 -37.38 -7.50 -16.17
CA GLU A 152 -38.72 -7.39 -16.77
C GLU A 152 -39.16 -5.94 -16.95
N GLU A 153 -38.90 -5.10 -15.95
CA GLU A 153 -39.27 -3.68 -15.95
C GLU A 153 -38.21 -2.77 -16.61
N LEU A 154 -37.14 -3.33 -17.19
CA LEU A 154 -36.07 -2.58 -17.88
C LEU A 154 -35.38 -1.51 -17.00
N VAL A 155 -35.24 -1.78 -15.70
CA VAL A 155 -34.68 -0.83 -14.71
C VAL A 155 -33.29 -0.34 -15.11
N MET A 156 -32.43 -1.23 -15.62
CA MET A 156 -31.06 -0.88 -16.05
C MET A 156 -31.07 0.17 -17.17
N VAL A 157 -31.94 0.00 -18.17
CA VAL A 157 -32.09 0.95 -19.29
C VAL A 157 -32.53 2.32 -18.77
N SER A 158 -33.49 2.34 -17.84
CA SER A 158 -33.99 3.58 -17.24
C SER A 158 -32.93 4.29 -16.39
N LEU A 159 -32.14 3.56 -15.60
CA LEU A 159 -31.02 4.11 -14.83
C LEU A 159 -29.97 4.74 -15.75
N LEU A 160 -29.52 4.03 -16.79
CA LEU A 160 -28.54 4.54 -17.75
C LEU A 160 -29.06 5.76 -18.52
N ARG A 161 -30.37 5.87 -18.73
CA ARG A 161 -31.00 7.07 -19.31
C ARG A 161 -30.86 8.31 -18.41
N PHE A 162 -30.94 8.15 -17.09
CA PHE A 162 -30.68 9.25 -16.14
C PHE A 162 -29.19 9.64 -16.11
N VAL A 163 -28.30 8.72 -16.46
CA VAL A 163 -26.85 8.92 -16.47
C VAL A 163 -26.37 9.66 -17.72
N ALA A 164 -27.13 9.66 -18.81
CA ALA A 164 -26.73 10.29 -20.07
C ALA A 164 -26.42 11.80 -19.93
N PRO A 165 -25.39 12.33 -20.63
CA PRO A 165 -25.06 13.75 -20.58
C PRO A 165 -26.19 14.60 -21.20
N PRO A 166 -26.48 15.79 -20.63
CA PRO A 166 -27.55 16.64 -21.10
C PRO A 166 -27.27 17.18 -22.51
N LYS A 167 -28.25 17.03 -23.41
CA LYS A 167 -28.19 17.48 -24.82
C LYS A 167 -28.40 19.01 -24.89
N LYS A 168 -27.34 19.80 -24.71
CA LYS A 168 -27.22 21.29 -24.80
C LYS A 168 -27.67 22.11 -23.58
N GLN A 169 -26.93 23.20 -23.32
CA GLN A 169 -27.28 24.23 -22.33
C GLN A 169 -28.57 24.94 -22.75
N PRO A 170 -29.64 24.91 -21.94
CA PRO A 170 -30.89 25.55 -22.27
C PRO A 170 -31.01 26.97 -21.66
N SER A 171 -31.95 27.78 -22.18
CA SER A 171 -32.22 29.16 -21.78
C SER A 171 -32.75 29.32 -20.33
N LEU A 172 -32.68 30.52 -19.74
CA LEU A 172 -32.91 30.82 -18.30
C LEU A 172 -34.12 30.15 -17.59
N PRO A 173 -35.29 29.86 -18.20
CA PRO A 173 -36.39 29.12 -17.56
C PRO A 173 -36.12 27.62 -17.29
N GLN A 174 -35.09 27.07 -17.92
CA GLN A 174 -34.76 25.63 -17.87
C GLN A 174 -33.68 25.31 -16.82
N SER A 175 -33.14 26.32 -16.13
CA SER A 175 -32.12 26.18 -15.08
C SER A 175 -32.59 25.36 -13.87
N ALA A 176 -33.83 25.54 -13.43
CA ALA A 176 -34.42 24.77 -12.33
C ALA A 176 -34.64 23.30 -12.73
N ILE A 177 -35.05 23.04 -13.97
CA ILE A 177 -35.25 21.68 -14.51
C ILE A 177 -33.90 20.96 -14.62
N LEU A 178 -32.85 21.66 -15.07
CA LEU A 178 -31.49 21.13 -15.09
C LEU A 178 -30.98 20.77 -13.70
N SER A 179 -31.19 21.63 -12.71
CA SER A 179 -30.77 21.34 -11.32
C SER A 179 -31.48 20.10 -10.77
N GLN A 180 -32.77 19.89 -11.08
CA GLN A 180 -33.49 18.67 -10.71
C GLN A 180 -32.97 17.43 -11.46
N GLN A 181 -32.62 17.57 -12.73
CA GLN A 181 -32.03 16.49 -13.53
C GLN A 181 -30.63 16.10 -13.03
N GLU A 182 -29.78 17.08 -12.69
CA GLU A 182 -28.47 16.86 -12.08
C GLU A 182 -28.61 16.09 -10.75
N GLU A 183 -29.61 16.43 -9.93
CA GLU A 183 -29.84 15.75 -8.66
C GLU A 183 -30.36 14.31 -8.82
N LEU A 184 -31.20 14.07 -9.84
CA LEU A 184 -31.63 12.71 -10.19
C LEU A 184 -30.50 11.88 -10.79
N GLN A 185 -29.64 12.48 -11.61
CA GLN A 185 -28.48 11.81 -12.18
C GLN A 185 -27.54 11.33 -11.07
N LEU A 186 -27.29 12.15 -10.05
CA LEU A 186 -26.50 11.77 -8.87
C LEU A 186 -27.11 10.57 -8.13
N GLN A 187 -28.41 10.63 -7.88
CA GLN A 187 -29.13 9.54 -7.21
C GLN A 187 -29.14 8.26 -8.07
N ALA A 188 -29.27 8.39 -9.39
CA ALA A 188 -29.22 7.28 -10.32
C ALA A 188 -27.83 6.63 -10.35
N LEU A 189 -26.74 7.42 -10.32
CA LEU A 189 -25.37 6.91 -10.23
C LEU A 189 -25.12 6.15 -8.91
N GLU A 190 -25.59 6.67 -7.78
CA GLU A 190 -25.50 5.96 -6.49
C GLU A 190 -26.24 4.62 -6.54
N THR A 191 -27.42 4.63 -7.15
CA THR A 191 -28.24 3.43 -7.34
C THR A 191 -27.55 2.43 -8.26
N LEU A 192 -26.97 2.92 -9.36
CA LEU A 192 -26.25 2.11 -10.34
C LEU A 192 -25.00 1.46 -9.73
N ALA A 193 -24.29 2.14 -8.82
CA ALA A 193 -23.12 1.57 -8.14
C ALA A 193 -23.48 0.31 -7.32
N SER A 194 -24.72 0.22 -6.84
CA SER A 194 -25.20 -0.95 -6.08
C SER A 194 -25.82 -2.02 -6.98
N ILE A 195 -26.45 -1.65 -8.09
CA ILE A 195 -27.22 -2.57 -8.95
C ILE A 195 -26.39 -3.14 -10.09
N ALA A 196 -25.50 -2.35 -10.70
CA ALA A 196 -24.68 -2.79 -11.82
C ALA A 196 -23.83 -4.04 -11.51
N PRO A 197 -23.19 -4.17 -10.33
CA PRO A 197 -22.46 -5.39 -9.99
C PRO A 197 -23.35 -6.64 -9.88
N VAL A 198 -24.59 -6.47 -9.40
CA VAL A 198 -25.56 -7.58 -9.23
C VAL A 198 -26.20 -7.97 -10.57
N MET A 199 -26.38 -7.00 -11.48
CA MET A 199 -27.00 -7.18 -12.79
C MET A 199 -25.99 -6.96 -13.92
N LEU A 200 -24.79 -7.54 -13.80
CA LEU A 200 -23.67 -7.21 -14.68
C LEU A 200 -23.95 -7.49 -16.15
N GLN A 201 -24.64 -8.60 -16.46
CA GLN A 201 -25.00 -8.97 -17.83
C GLN A 201 -25.95 -7.97 -18.47
N ASP A 202 -26.96 -7.50 -17.72
CA ASP A 202 -27.90 -6.49 -18.18
C ASP A 202 -27.21 -5.12 -18.33
N TYR A 203 -26.29 -4.77 -17.42
CA TYR A 203 -25.45 -3.57 -17.50
C TYR A 203 -24.58 -3.56 -18.76
N MET A 204 -23.88 -4.65 -19.05
CA MET A 204 -23.05 -4.79 -20.25
C MET A 204 -23.90 -4.80 -21.52
N GLY A 205 -25.04 -5.51 -21.52
CA GLY A 205 -25.99 -5.53 -22.64
C GLY A 205 -26.56 -4.15 -22.98
N CYS A 206 -26.63 -3.25 -21.99
CA CYS A 206 -27.05 -1.85 -22.17
C CYS A 206 -25.89 -0.88 -22.45
N GLN A 207 -24.68 -1.37 -22.72
CA GLN A 207 -23.48 -0.53 -22.94
C GLN A 207 -23.19 0.41 -21.76
N GLY A 208 -23.31 -0.09 -20.53
CA GLY A 208 -23.16 0.71 -19.33
C GLY A 208 -21.82 1.45 -19.24
N ASN A 209 -20.71 0.79 -19.61
CA ASN A 209 -19.38 1.39 -19.64
C ASN A 209 -19.32 2.61 -20.57
N THR A 210 -19.86 2.50 -21.78
CA THR A 210 -19.92 3.60 -22.75
C THR A 210 -20.66 4.81 -22.20
N HIS A 211 -21.79 4.59 -21.52
CA HIS A 211 -22.55 5.69 -20.90
C HIS A 211 -21.73 6.40 -19.81
N LEU A 212 -21.00 5.65 -18.99
CA LEU A 212 -20.18 6.21 -17.92
C LEU A 212 -18.94 6.94 -18.45
N LEU A 213 -18.24 6.39 -19.45
CA LEU A 213 -17.07 7.04 -20.04
C LEU A 213 -17.45 8.35 -20.75
N LEU A 214 -18.59 8.39 -21.45
CA LEU A 214 -19.14 9.61 -22.03
C LEU A 214 -19.55 10.63 -20.97
N LEU A 215 -20.10 10.18 -19.84
CA LEU A 215 -20.43 11.07 -18.73
C LEU A 215 -19.17 11.65 -18.07
N LEU A 216 -18.12 10.83 -17.89
CA LEU A 216 -16.83 11.29 -17.36
C LEU A 216 -16.22 12.37 -18.26
N ASP A 217 -16.21 12.14 -19.56
CA ASP A 217 -15.71 13.12 -20.55
C ASP A 217 -16.48 14.45 -20.42
N TRP A 218 -17.81 14.38 -20.33
CA TRP A 218 -18.64 15.56 -20.10
C TRP A 218 -18.37 16.25 -18.76
N CYS A 219 -18.00 15.51 -17.70
CA CYS A 219 -17.66 16.12 -16.41
C CYS A 219 -16.35 16.92 -16.46
N CYS A 220 -15.40 16.53 -17.31
CA CYS A 220 -14.11 17.20 -17.46
C CYS A 220 -14.22 18.66 -17.92
N ASP A 221 -15.28 19.00 -18.67
CA ASP A 221 -15.51 20.35 -19.23
C ASP A 221 -15.92 21.43 -18.20
N ALA A 222 -16.49 21.04 -17.04
CA ALA A 222 -16.99 21.99 -16.04
C ALA A 222 -16.91 21.42 -14.61
N ARG A 223 -15.66 21.21 -14.16
CA ARG A 223 -15.29 20.32 -13.04
C ARG A 223 -15.85 20.76 -11.69
N ASP A 224 -15.68 22.02 -11.29
CA ASP A 224 -16.12 22.50 -9.97
C ASP A 224 -17.62 22.30 -9.75
N ARG A 225 -18.40 22.43 -10.82
CA ARG A 225 -19.85 22.22 -10.78
C ARG A 225 -20.25 20.75 -10.88
N ARG A 226 -19.40 19.89 -11.45
CA ARG A 226 -19.71 18.48 -11.79
C ARG A 226 -18.88 17.45 -11.02
N LYS A 227 -18.12 17.89 -10.01
CA LYS A 227 -17.23 17.05 -9.21
C LYS A 227 -17.97 15.87 -8.58
N LEU A 228 -19.18 16.09 -8.09
CA LEU A 228 -19.99 15.05 -7.45
C LEU A 228 -20.46 13.99 -8.47
N GLN A 229 -20.83 14.39 -9.68
CA GLN A 229 -21.17 13.49 -10.78
C GLN A 229 -19.96 12.64 -11.17
N MET A 230 -18.78 13.28 -11.31
CA MET A 230 -17.53 12.58 -11.59
C MET A 230 -17.20 11.57 -10.49
N GLN A 231 -17.30 11.96 -9.22
CA GLN A 231 -17.07 11.06 -8.07
C GLN A 231 -18.00 9.84 -8.14
N ARG A 232 -19.30 10.05 -8.34
CA ARG A 232 -20.28 8.96 -8.40
C ARG A 232 -20.08 8.07 -9.62
N CYS A 233 -19.72 8.65 -10.77
CA CYS A 233 -19.40 7.88 -11.97
C CYS A 233 -18.18 6.97 -11.76
N ILE A 234 -17.10 7.50 -11.14
CA ILE A 234 -15.92 6.71 -10.78
C ILE A 234 -16.29 5.59 -9.79
N ARG A 235 -17.19 5.83 -8.82
CA ARG A 235 -17.67 4.78 -7.91
C ARG A 235 -18.40 3.65 -8.63
N VAL A 236 -19.22 3.95 -9.64
CA VAL A 236 -19.89 2.91 -10.45
C VAL A 236 -18.84 2.09 -11.20
N LEU A 237 -17.89 2.74 -11.88
CA LEU A 237 -16.80 2.04 -12.58
C LEU A 237 -15.99 1.17 -11.61
N ARG A 238 -15.66 1.69 -10.42
CA ARG A 238 -14.94 0.95 -9.39
C ARG A 238 -15.73 -0.28 -8.91
N ALA A 239 -17.05 -0.15 -8.76
CA ALA A 239 -17.91 -1.25 -8.32
C ALA A 239 -17.93 -2.38 -9.35
N VAL A 240 -18.08 -2.07 -10.64
CA VAL A 240 -18.10 -3.10 -11.69
C VAL A 240 -16.74 -3.72 -11.96
N THR A 241 -15.64 -2.96 -11.90
CA THR A 241 -14.28 -3.51 -12.10
C THR A 241 -13.79 -4.32 -10.91
N SER A 242 -14.29 -4.04 -9.69
CA SER A 242 -13.95 -4.81 -8.49
C SER A 242 -14.38 -6.28 -8.53
N LEU A 243 -15.27 -6.65 -9.46
CA LEU A 243 -15.69 -8.04 -9.66
C LEU A 243 -14.62 -8.89 -10.36
N GLY A 244 -13.61 -8.29 -10.99
CA GLY A 244 -12.58 -9.03 -11.74
C GLY A 244 -13.05 -9.66 -13.05
N GLU A 245 -14.22 -9.24 -13.56
CA GLU A 245 -14.83 -9.81 -14.76
C GLU A 245 -14.15 -9.30 -16.04
N GLN A 246 -13.51 -10.21 -16.77
CA GLN A 246 -12.67 -9.85 -17.92
C GLN A 246 -13.44 -9.20 -19.07
N SER A 247 -14.74 -9.51 -19.25
CA SER A 247 -15.57 -8.85 -20.27
C SER A 247 -15.77 -7.36 -20.01
N VAL A 248 -15.87 -6.97 -18.74
CA VAL A 248 -16.01 -5.56 -18.33
C VAL A 248 -14.68 -4.84 -18.55
N ASN A 249 -13.59 -5.45 -18.09
CA ASN A 249 -12.26 -4.86 -18.17
C ASN A 249 -11.80 -4.70 -19.62
N GLN A 250 -12.07 -5.71 -20.47
CA GLN A 250 -11.77 -5.64 -21.90
C GLN A 250 -12.53 -4.50 -22.59
N ASP A 251 -13.84 -4.40 -22.37
CA ASP A 251 -14.67 -3.36 -22.98
C ASP A 251 -14.24 -1.94 -22.54
N LEU A 252 -13.88 -1.75 -21.27
CA LEU A 252 -13.32 -0.49 -20.79
C LEU A 252 -11.98 -0.15 -21.46
N SER A 253 -11.07 -1.13 -21.54
CA SER A 253 -9.78 -0.92 -22.20
C SER A 253 -9.92 -0.60 -23.69
N ASP A 254 -10.80 -1.30 -24.40
CA ASP A 254 -11.07 -1.07 -25.83
C ASP A 254 -11.65 0.32 -26.10
N GLN A 255 -12.39 0.87 -25.14
CA GLN A 255 -12.94 2.24 -25.20
C GLN A 255 -11.95 3.32 -24.72
N GLY A 256 -10.70 2.96 -24.43
CA GLY A 256 -9.65 3.93 -24.05
C GLY A 256 -9.73 4.43 -22.61
N ALA A 257 -10.39 3.68 -21.71
CA ALA A 257 -10.58 4.09 -20.32
C ALA A 257 -9.25 4.33 -19.58
N ILE A 258 -8.19 3.58 -19.89
CA ILE A 258 -6.87 3.73 -19.24
C ILE A 258 -6.34 5.16 -19.41
N HIS A 259 -6.24 5.64 -20.65
CA HIS A 259 -5.75 7.00 -20.93
C HIS A 259 -6.69 8.08 -20.41
N GLN A 260 -8.02 7.88 -20.52
CA GLN A 260 -8.99 8.83 -19.98
C GLN A 260 -8.83 8.99 -18.46
N LEU A 261 -8.69 7.88 -17.73
CA LEU A 261 -8.53 7.87 -16.29
C LEU A 261 -7.18 8.44 -15.83
N LEU A 262 -6.10 8.16 -16.56
CA LEU A 262 -4.78 8.78 -16.34
C LEU A 262 -4.83 10.31 -16.54
N GLY A 263 -5.54 10.78 -17.57
CA GLY A 263 -5.76 12.21 -17.77
C GLY A 263 -6.57 12.85 -16.64
N ILE A 264 -7.60 12.17 -16.14
CA ILE A 264 -8.44 12.67 -15.04
C ILE A 264 -7.66 12.74 -13.73
N ILE A 265 -6.85 11.74 -13.38
CA ILE A 265 -6.13 11.74 -12.09
C ILE A 265 -5.08 12.86 -12.02
N ILE A 266 -4.33 13.12 -13.11
CA ILE A 266 -3.37 14.23 -13.18
C ILE A 266 -4.10 15.57 -12.99
N GLN A 267 -5.24 15.73 -13.67
CA GLN A 267 -6.08 16.91 -13.56
C GLN A 267 -6.69 17.13 -12.17
N LEU A 268 -7.02 16.06 -11.45
CA LEU A 268 -7.54 16.12 -10.09
C LEU A 268 -6.45 16.53 -9.09
N GLU A 269 -5.23 16.05 -9.30
CA GLU A 269 -4.10 16.40 -8.46
C GLU A 269 -3.74 17.89 -8.55
N ASP A 270 -3.74 18.47 -9.74
CA ASP A 270 -3.43 19.89 -9.97
C ASP A 270 -4.35 20.86 -9.19
N VAL A 271 -5.57 20.42 -8.89
CA VAL A 271 -6.63 21.24 -8.25
C VAL A 271 -6.95 20.74 -6.83
N CYS A 272 -6.19 19.78 -6.31
CA CYS A 272 -6.45 19.20 -4.99
C CYS A 272 -6.05 20.17 -3.88
N ASP A 273 -7.04 20.77 -3.21
CA ASP A 273 -6.84 21.62 -2.04
C ASP A 273 -6.49 20.78 -0.78
N GLU A 274 -5.81 21.42 0.19
CA GLU A 274 -5.58 20.84 1.51
C GLU A 274 -6.93 20.59 2.21
N GLY A 275 -7.28 19.32 2.45
CA GLY A 275 -8.55 18.94 3.10
C GLY A 275 -9.58 18.27 2.19
N ASP A 276 -9.29 18.11 0.89
CA ASP A 276 -10.24 17.60 -0.09
C ASP A 276 -10.35 16.06 -0.14
N ALA A 277 -11.01 15.48 0.87
CA ALA A 277 -11.22 14.03 0.98
C ALA A 277 -11.94 13.42 -0.23
N VAL A 278 -12.78 14.20 -0.93
CA VAL A 278 -13.51 13.72 -2.11
C VAL A 278 -12.55 13.48 -3.27
N THR A 279 -11.65 14.42 -3.53
CA THR A 279 -10.64 14.27 -4.60
C THR A 279 -9.68 13.13 -4.28
N ILE A 280 -9.25 12.99 -3.02
CA ILE A 280 -8.40 11.85 -2.58
C ILE A 280 -9.10 10.51 -2.82
N GLU A 281 -10.40 10.41 -2.50
CA GLU A 281 -11.20 9.21 -2.78
C GLU A 281 -11.28 8.92 -4.29
N MET A 282 -11.50 9.94 -5.11
CA MET A 282 -11.54 9.80 -6.57
C MET A 282 -10.22 9.29 -7.12
N MET A 283 -9.09 9.89 -6.73
CA MET A 283 -7.76 9.45 -7.14
C MET A 283 -7.49 7.99 -6.74
N SER A 284 -7.87 7.61 -5.51
CA SER A 284 -7.71 6.24 -5.01
C SER A 284 -8.55 5.25 -5.84
N ASN A 285 -9.81 5.58 -6.12
CA ASN A 285 -10.68 4.73 -6.91
C ASN A 285 -10.22 4.60 -8.36
N ILE A 286 -9.70 5.68 -8.96
CA ILE A 286 -9.12 5.65 -10.31
C ILE A 286 -7.93 4.68 -10.35
N GLN A 287 -7.00 4.79 -9.40
CA GLN A 287 -5.86 3.87 -9.32
C GLN A 287 -6.31 2.42 -9.17
N LEU A 288 -7.29 2.13 -8.31
CA LEU A 288 -7.81 0.77 -8.15
C LEU A 288 -8.53 0.24 -9.42
N ILE A 289 -9.18 1.12 -10.19
CA ILE A 289 -9.72 0.75 -11.50
C ILE A 289 -8.57 0.39 -12.45
N LEU A 290 -7.53 1.23 -12.53
CA LEU A 290 -6.37 1.00 -13.39
C LEU A 290 -5.66 -0.32 -13.02
N SER A 291 -5.46 -0.60 -11.72
CA SER A 291 -4.93 -1.89 -11.24
C SER A 291 -5.75 -3.07 -11.76
N ALA A 292 -7.07 -3.04 -11.56
CA ALA A 292 -7.97 -4.12 -11.97
C ALA A 292 -7.99 -4.32 -13.50
N LEU A 293 -7.82 -3.25 -14.28
CA LEU A 293 -7.72 -3.35 -15.73
C LEU A 293 -6.42 -4.05 -16.14
N CYS A 294 -5.30 -3.78 -15.47
CA CYS A 294 -3.97 -4.20 -15.88
C CYS A 294 -3.45 -5.51 -15.27
N GLU A 295 -3.93 -5.95 -14.10
CA GLU A 295 -3.36 -7.01 -13.25
C GLU A 295 -2.85 -8.25 -14.03
N THR A 296 -3.62 -8.73 -15.02
CA THR A 296 -3.34 -9.96 -15.77
C THR A 296 -3.01 -9.77 -17.25
N ASP A 297 -3.00 -8.55 -17.77
CA ASP A 297 -2.98 -8.30 -19.22
C ASP A 297 -1.78 -7.44 -19.64
N LEU A 298 -0.84 -8.03 -20.37
CA LEU A 298 0.39 -7.37 -20.80
C LEU A 298 0.13 -6.16 -21.71
N HIS A 299 -0.84 -6.24 -22.63
CA HIS A 299 -1.14 -5.14 -23.55
C HIS A 299 -1.71 -3.94 -22.79
N ARG A 300 -2.54 -4.16 -21.78
CA ARG A 300 -3.06 -3.07 -20.93
C ARG A 300 -1.97 -2.43 -20.06
N LYS A 301 -0.97 -3.21 -19.61
CA LYS A 301 0.24 -2.65 -18.97
C LYS A 301 1.05 -1.78 -19.94
N GLU A 302 1.15 -2.17 -21.21
CA GLU A 302 1.77 -1.34 -22.24
C GLU A 302 0.99 -0.04 -22.50
N LEU A 303 -0.35 -0.10 -22.53
CA LEU A 303 -1.21 1.08 -22.61
C LEU A 303 -1.09 2.00 -21.39
N PHE A 304 -0.85 1.45 -20.20
CA PHE A 304 -0.58 2.25 -19.00
C PHE A 304 0.65 3.14 -19.20
N GLY A 305 1.69 2.60 -19.84
CA GLY A 305 2.77 3.35 -20.46
C GLY A 305 3.51 4.31 -19.52
N SER A 306 4.17 5.31 -20.12
CA SER A 306 4.99 6.27 -19.37
C SER A 306 4.17 7.22 -18.50
N GLU A 307 2.98 7.61 -18.96
CA GLU A 307 2.08 8.50 -18.20
C GLU A 307 1.63 7.84 -16.89
N GLY A 308 1.29 6.55 -16.93
CA GLY A 308 0.93 5.79 -15.75
C GLY A 308 2.11 5.60 -14.79
N VAL A 309 3.31 5.32 -15.32
CA VAL A 309 4.53 5.22 -14.50
C VAL A 309 4.85 6.57 -13.82
N GLU A 310 4.70 7.69 -14.52
CA GLU A 310 4.90 9.03 -13.96
C GLU A 310 3.91 9.34 -12.83
N MET A 311 2.64 9.00 -13.02
CA MET A 311 1.61 9.11 -12.00
C MET A 311 1.99 8.32 -10.74
N VAL A 312 2.37 7.05 -10.88
CA VAL A 312 2.74 6.20 -9.75
C VAL A 312 3.97 6.74 -9.01
N VAL A 313 5.01 7.15 -9.74
CA VAL A 313 6.21 7.76 -9.16
C VAL A 313 5.88 9.05 -8.41
N HIS A 314 4.97 9.87 -8.93
CA HIS A 314 4.52 11.08 -8.27
C HIS A 314 3.87 10.78 -6.91
N PHE A 315 2.90 9.87 -6.88
CA PHE A 315 2.19 9.52 -5.64
C PHE A 315 3.06 8.76 -4.63
N LEU A 316 4.03 7.95 -5.08
CA LEU A 316 5.00 7.32 -4.18
C LEU A 316 5.88 8.38 -3.47
N LYS A 317 6.35 9.40 -4.19
CA LYS A 317 7.14 10.50 -3.61
C LYS A 317 6.37 11.30 -2.58
N LYS A 318 5.08 11.57 -2.83
CA LYS A 318 4.20 12.38 -1.98
C LYS A 318 3.59 11.61 -0.82
N GLY A 319 3.44 10.29 -0.96
CA GLY A 319 2.65 9.44 -0.05
C GLY A 319 3.33 9.13 1.28
N SER A 320 4.66 9.07 1.33
CA SER A 320 5.43 8.70 2.54
C SER A 320 5.18 9.64 3.72
N GLU A 321 5.07 10.95 3.45
CA GLU A 321 4.83 11.98 4.48
C GLU A 321 3.34 12.03 4.89
N ASN A 322 2.44 11.76 3.95
CA ASN A 322 1.00 11.98 4.10
C ASN A 322 0.22 10.80 4.66
N PHE A 323 0.85 9.65 4.92
CA PHE A 323 0.16 8.43 5.32
C PHE A 323 -0.74 8.60 6.57
N TYR A 324 -0.28 9.36 7.56
CA TYR A 324 -1.00 9.60 8.82
C TYR A 324 -1.84 10.90 8.84
N HIS A 325 -1.88 11.66 7.75
CA HIS A 325 -2.55 12.97 7.68
C HIS A 325 -4.10 12.86 7.67
N GLY A 326 -4.67 11.65 7.70
CA GLY A 326 -6.11 11.43 7.67
C GLY A 326 -6.70 11.58 6.26
N LEU A 327 -8.02 11.81 6.15
CA LEU A 327 -8.75 12.09 4.89
C LEU A 327 -8.73 11.02 3.78
N GLY A 328 -8.01 9.92 3.96
CA GLY A 328 -7.92 8.82 2.99
C GLY A 328 -6.58 8.71 2.26
N HIS A 329 -5.56 9.49 2.63
CA HIS A 329 -4.22 9.40 2.04
C HIS A 329 -3.57 8.00 2.18
N ASN A 330 -3.90 7.27 3.24
CA ASN A 330 -3.51 5.88 3.41
C ASN A 330 -4.07 4.98 2.28
N LYS A 331 -5.35 5.15 1.92
CA LYS A 331 -5.98 4.40 0.82
C LYS A 331 -5.35 4.75 -0.51
N LEU A 332 -5.06 6.03 -0.75
CA LEU A 332 -4.41 6.50 -1.97
C LEU A 332 -3.01 5.89 -2.13
N LEU A 333 -2.23 5.83 -1.05
CA LEU A 333 -0.91 5.21 -1.10
C LEU A 333 -0.99 3.70 -1.32
N ILE A 334 -1.92 3.01 -0.65
CA ILE A 334 -2.15 1.57 -0.86
C ILE A 334 -2.58 1.30 -2.31
N SER A 335 -3.48 2.11 -2.89
CA SER A 335 -3.85 1.97 -4.30
C SER A 335 -2.69 2.28 -5.25
N THR A 336 -1.76 3.16 -4.85
CA THR A 336 -0.56 3.46 -5.65
C THR A 336 0.38 2.26 -5.66
N ILE A 337 0.62 1.64 -4.49
CA ILE A 337 1.41 0.41 -4.37
C ILE A 337 0.77 -0.72 -5.18
N ASP A 338 -0.54 -0.86 -5.10
CA ASP A 338 -1.31 -1.82 -5.88
C ASP A 338 -1.17 -1.58 -7.40
N CYS A 339 -1.17 -0.31 -7.85
CA CYS A 339 -0.86 0.05 -9.23
C CYS A 339 0.58 -0.33 -9.63
N VAL A 340 1.58 -0.21 -8.74
CA VAL A 340 2.93 -0.70 -9.05
C VAL A 340 2.88 -2.19 -9.36
N TRP A 341 2.23 -2.97 -8.51
CA TRP A 341 2.19 -4.42 -8.68
C TRP A 341 1.37 -4.85 -9.89
N SER A 342 0.19 -4.27 -10.06
CA SER A 342 -0.78 -4.67 -11.08
C SER A 342 -0.46 -4.08 -12.45
N CYS A 343 -0.03 -2.82 -12.54
CA CYS A 343 0.18 -2.12 -13.81
C CYS A 343 1.62 -2.14 -14.32
N ILE A 344 2.62 -2.18 -13.43
CA ILE A 344 4.03 -2.02 -13.82
C ILE A 344 4.74 -3.37 -13.86
N VAL A 345 4.71 -4.12 -12.74
CA VAL A 345 5.42 -5.38 -12.59
C VAL A 345 4.93 -6.42 -13.61
N GLY A 346 5.87 -7.14 -14.23
CA GLY A 346 5.65 -8.14 -15.26
C GLY A 346 5.63 -7.59 -16.70
N CYS A 347 5.72 -6.26 -16.90
CA CYS A 347 5.84 -5.66 -18.23
C CYS A 347 7.19 -4.94 -18.37
N CYS A 348 8.02 -5.40 -19.31
CA CYS A 348 9.39 -4.90 -19.46
C CYS A 348 9.48 -3.40 -19.77
N ILE A 349 8.51 -2.84 -20.52
CA ILE A 349 8.53 -1.43 -20.91
C ILE A 349 8.28 -0.54 -19.68
N THR A 350 7.21 -0.81 -18.93
CA THR A 350 6.84 -0.04 -17.75
C THR A 350 7.81 -0.28 -16.59
N GLU A 351 8.28 -1.52 -16.38
CA GLU A 351 9.28 -1.83 -15.36
C GLU A 351 10.56 -1.04 -15.59
N ASN A 352 11.10 -1.06 -16.82
CA ASN A 352 12.30 -0.31 -17.14
C ASN A 352 12.06 1.18 -16.85
N GLN A 353 10.99 1.77 -17.36
CA GLN A 353 10.69 3.19 -17.11
C GLN A 353 10.56 3.53 -15.62
N PHE A 354 9.96 2.63 -14.83
CA PHE A 354 9.84 2.78 -13.39
C PHE A 354 11.21 2.75 -12.70
N LEU A 355 12.08 1.79 -13.07
CA LEU A 355 13.46 1.70 -12.58
C LEU A 355 14.28 2.94 -12.97
N TRP A 356 14.17 3.42 -14.21
CA TRP A 356 14.84 4.64 -14.68
C TRP A 356 14.44 5.90 -13.90
N LYS A 357 13.25 5.92 -13.31
CA LYS A 357 12.74 7.03 -12.47
C LYS A 357 12.98 6.81 -10.97
N ASP A 358 13.89 5.89 -10.62
CA ASP A 358 14.22 5.51 -9.24
C ASP A 358 13.04 4.91 -8.45
N GLY A 359 12.13 4.23 -9.16
CA GLY A 359 10.95 3.61 -8.55
C GLY A 359 11.30 2.56 -7.48
N ALA A 360 12.37 1.80 -7.67
CA ALA A 360 12.86 0.84 -6.67
C ALA A 360 13.38 1.54 -5.40
N GLY A 361 14.09 2.66 -5.54
CA GLY A 361 14.53 3.48 -4.41
C GLY A 361 13.35 4.05 -3.62
N LEU A 362 12.33 4.56 -4.30
CA LEU A 362 11.11 5.06 -3.67
C LEU A 362 10.35 3.99 -2.87
N LEU A 363 10.33 2.73 -3.36
CA LEU A 363 9.76 1.61 -2.61
C LEU A 363 10.56 1.31 -1.34
N LEU A 364 11.89 1.44 -1.36
CA LEU A 364 12.75 1.28 -0.19
C LEU A 364 12.59 2.42 0.82
N ASP A 365 12.47 3.66 0.34
CA ASP A 365 12.14 4.82 1.18
C ASP A 365 10.76 4.65 1.84
N LEU A 366 9.79 4.13 1.08
CA LEU A 366 8.46 3.82 1.58
C LEU A 366 8.50 2.70 2.62
N LEU A 367 9.32 1.66 2.41
CA LEU A 367 9.50 0.57 3.36
C LEU A 367 9.96 1.08 4.75
N ARG A 368 10.77 2.14 4.79
CA ARG A 368 11.21 2.77 6.05
C ARG A 368 10.14 3.63 6.71
N SER A 369 9.39 4.40 5.93
CA SER A 369 8.44 5.40 6.43
C SER A 369 7.05 4.84 6.72
N SER A 370 6.70 3.72 6.08
CA SER A 370 5.38 3.09 6.18
C SER A 370 5.20 2.22 7.44
N PRO A 371 3.94 2.01 7.89
CA PRO A 371 3.65 1.04 8.93
C PRO A 371 3.91 -0.40 8.47
N ARG A 372 4.19 -1.28 9.43
CA ARG A 372 4.55 -2.71 9.20
C ARG A 372 3.57 -3.48 8.32
N CYS A 373 2.28 -3.16 8.39
CA CYS A 373 1.26 -3.83 7.55
C CYS A 373 1.50 -3.66 6.04
N MET A 374 2.25 -2.63 5.62
CA MET A 374 2.60 -2.40 4.21
C MET A 374 3.94 -3.04 3.80
N HIS A 375 4.80 -3.38 4.76
CA HIS A 375 6.12 -3.95 4.46
C HIS A 375 6.01 -5.24 3.66
N GLY A 376 5.03 -6.08 4.01
CA GLY A 376 4.78 -7.35 3.32
C GLY A 376 4.53 -7.19 1.82
N ILE A 377 3.72 -6.21 1.41
CA ILE A 377 3.39 -5.98 -0.01
C ILE A 377 4.55 -5.29 -0.74
N ILE A 378 5.23 -4.33 -0.09
CA ILE A 378 6.39 -3.64 -0.68
C ILE A 378 7.53 -4.63 -0.95
N LEU A 379 7.84 -5.51 0.01
CA LEU A 379 8.87 -6.54 -0.17
C LEU A 379 8.49 -7.53 -1.27
N SER A 380 7.21 -7.87 -1.43
CA SER A 380 6.72 -8.71 -2.52
C SER A 380 6.91 -8.05 -3.89
N ILE A 381 6.59 -6.76 -4.01
CA ILE A 381 6.80 -6.01 -5.25
C ILE A 381 8.28 -5.92 -5.60
N LEU A 382 9.14 -5.62 -4.61
CA LEU A 382 10.59 -5.60 -4.82
C LEU A 382 11.10 -6.96 -5.30
N LEU A 383 10.62 -8.07 -4.71
CA LEU A 383 10.98 -9.42 -5.13
C LEU A 383 10.61 -9.70 -6.59
N ASP A 384 9.43 -9.27 -7.02
CA ASP A 384 8.99 -9.46 -8.40
C ASP A 384 9.79 -8.58 -9.36
N LEU A 385 10.16 -7.36 -8.96
CA LEU A 385 11.05 -6.48 -9.73
C LEU A 385 12.46 -7.06 -9.92
N PHE A 386 12.95 -7.94 -9.03
CA PHE A 386 14.23 -8.64 -9.23
C PHE A 386 14.22 -9.64 -10.39
N ASN A 387 13.06 -9.91 -11.01
CA ASN A 387 13.03 -10.63 -12.29
C ASN A 387 13.64 -9.79 -13.43
N ASN A 388 13.66 -8.46 -13.28
CA ASN A 388 14.38 -7.56 -14.17
C ASN A 388 15.87 -7.46 -13.76
N PRO A 389 16.83 -7.72 -14.67
CA PRO A 389 18.25 -7.71 -14.34
C PRO A 389 18.78 -6.33 -13.91
N ASP A 390 18.13 -5.24 -14.33
CA ASP A 390 18.57 -3.87 -14.05
C ASP A 390 18.22 -3.43 -12.61
N THR A 391 17.34 -4.16 -11.92
CA THR A 391 16.91 -3.87 -10.55
C THR A 391 18.05 -4.03 -9.53
N ARG A 392 18.87 -5.08 -9.69
CA ARG A 392 19.94 -5.42 -8.74
C ARG A 392 20.97 -4.29 -8.52
N PRO A 393 21.60 -3.72 -9.56
CA PRO A 393 22.58 -2.65 -9.37
C PRO A 393 21.94 -1.41 -8.71
N LEU A 394 20.71 -1.03 -9.11
CA LEU A 394 20.01 0.12 -8.53
C LEU A 394 19.78 -0.03 -7.03
N ILE A 395 19.35 -1.21 -6.57
CA ILE A 395 19.14 -1.47 -5.14
C ILE A 395 20.46 -1.49 -4.36
N LEU A 396 21.56 -1.99 -4.96
CA LEU A 396 22.87 -1.97 -4.31
C LEU A 396 23.47 -0.56 -4.22
N ASP A 397 23.13 0.32 -5.16
CA ASP A 397 23.58 1.71 -5.18
C ASP A 397 22.71 2.63 -4.28
N TRP A 398 21.48 2.22 -3.98
CA TRP A 398 20.57 2.99 -3.13
C TRP A 398 21.12 3.21 -1.71
N ARG A 399 20.93 4.42 -1.20
CA ARG A 399 21.26 4.82 0.16
C ARG A 399 20.09 5.57 0.76
N ASP A 400 19.81 5.31 2.03
CA ASP A 400 18.79 6.03 2.76
C ASP A 400 19.26 7.42 3.21
N ALA A 401 18.37 8.20 3.82
CA ALA A 401 18.69 9.54 4.34
C ALA A 401 19.82 9.55 5.40
N ASP A 402 20.04 8.41 6.07
CA ASP A 402 21.10 8.21 7.08
C ASP A 402 22.39 7.61 6.46
N GLY A 403 22.41 7.39 5.13
CA GLY A 403 23.53 6.79 4.40
C GLY A 403 23.62 5.26 4.49
N ARG A 404 22.63 4.57 5.06
CA ARG A 404 22.60 3.10 5.14
C ARG A 404 22.24 2.50 3.79
N SER A 405 22.79 1.32 3.52
CA SER A 405 22.53 0.57 2.29
C SER A 405 21.24 -0.25 2.39
N ALA A 406 20.66 -0.62 1.24
CA ALA A 406 19.47 -1.48 1.20
C ALA A 406 19.66 -2.82 1.96
N PRO A 407 20.80 -3.54 1.83
CA PRO A 407 21.05 -4.74 2.63
C PRO A 407 21.02 -4.50 4.14
N SER A 408 21.60 -3.38 4.62
CA SER A 408 21.58 -3.04 6.04
C SER A 408 20.15 -2.78 6.54
N VAL A 409 19.32 -2.08 5.74
CA VAL A 409 17.89 -1.86 6.06
C VAL A 409 17.11 -3.18 6.12
N LEU A 410 17.34 -4.09 5.17
CA LEU A 410 16.70 -5.41 5.15
C LEU A 410 17.09 -6.26 6.37
N LEU A 411 18.35 -6.21 6.78
CA LEU A 411 18.85 -6.90 7.97
C LEU A 411 18.29 -6.28 9.26
N GLN A 412 18.09 -4.97 9.29
CA GLN A 412 17.38 -4.34 10.42
C GLN A 412 15.93 -4.81 10.51
N LEU A 413 15.20 -4.85 9.39
CA LEU A 413 13.82 -5.36 9.38
C LEU A 413 13.74 -6.83 9.80
N TRP A 414 14.78 -7.62 9.51
CA TRP A 414 14.88 -8.98 10.00
C TRP A 414 14.96 -9.02 11.53
N ARG A 415 15.86 -8.24 12.13
CA ARG A 415 16.03 -8.16 13.59
C ARG A 415 14.74 -7.69 14.27
N ASP A 416 14.11 -6.65 13.74
CA ASP A 416 12.82 -6.12 14.19
C ASP A 416 11.69 -7.18 14.18
N GLN A 417 11.69 -8.05 13.16
CA GLN A 417 10.74 -9.14 13.02
C GLN A 417 11.03 -10.28 14.01
N GLU A 418 12.31 -10.59 14.27
CA GLU A 418 12.71 -11.61 15.23
C GLU A 418 12.40 -11.22 16.67
N GLU A 419 12.59 -9.94 17.02
CA GLU A 419 12.22 -9.40 18.32
C GLU A 419 10.71 -9.53 18.57
N GLU A 420 9.88 -9.20 17.57
CA GLU A 420 8.42 -9.34 17.66
C GLU A 420 7.98 -10.80 17.84
N LEU A 421 8.61 -11.72 17.10
CA LEU A 421 8.35 -13.16 17.19
C LEU A 421 8.91 -13.78 18.50
N GLY A 422 9.73 -13.03 19.24
CA GLY A 422 10.37 -13.46 20.49
C GLY A 422 11.42 -14.54 20.26
N VAL A 423 12.18 -14.46 19.18
CA VAL A 423 13.32 -15.36 18.90
C VAL A 423 14.46 -15.05 19.86
N LEU A 424 15.06 -16.08 20.45
CA LEU A 424 16.17 -15.92 21.39
C LEU A 424 17.50 -15.64 20.68
N ARG A 425 18.20 -14.60 21.15
CA ARG A 425 19.50 -14.13 20.64
C ARG A 425 20.48 -13.95 21.79
N ASP A 426 21.78 -14.02 21.49
CA ASP A 426 22.82 -13.67 22.48
C ASP A 426 22.98 -12.13 22.61
N GLU A 427 23.89 -11.68 23.49
CA GLU A 427 24.14 -10.25 23.75
C GLU A 427 24.58 -9.46 22.51
N ASN A 428 25.07 -10.13 21.47
CA ASN A 428 25.57 -9.53 20.23
C ASN A 428 24.65 -9.81 19.02
N GLY A 429 23.42 -10.30 19.24
CA GLY A 429 22.48 -10.64 18.17
C GLY A 429 22.78 -11.96 17.44
N GLY A 430 23.70 -12.77 17.95
CA GLY A 430 24.07 -14.08 17.43
C GLY A 430 23.13 -15.22 17.87
N ILE A 431 23.42 -16.43 17.39
CA ILE A 431 22.64 -17.64 17.75
C ILE A 431 22.89 -18.02 19.22
N ALA A 432 21.87 -17.84 20.06
CA ALA A 432 21.91 -18.25 21.46
C ALA A 432 21.99 -19.78 21.60
N ASP A 433 21.02 -20.49 21.01
CA ASP A 433 20.89 -21.95 21.05
C ASP A 433 20.97 -22.55 19.64
N PRO A 434 22.01 -23.33 19.31
CA PRO A 434 22.14 -24.02 18.03
C PRO A 434 21.03 -25.05 17.75
N GLU A 435 20.36 -25.58 18.77
CA GLU A 435 19.21 -26.50 18.58
C GLU A 435 17.94 -25.74 18.17
N LYS A 436 17.85 -24.46 18.53
CA LYS A 436 16.68 -23.60 18.34
C LYS A 436 17.04 -22.23 17.72
N PRO A 437 17.67 -22.19 16.53
CA PRO A 437 18.26 -20.97 15.99
C PRO A 437 17.23 -19.91 15.55
N LEU A 438 16.01 -20.31 15.16
CA LEU A 438 14.94 -19.43 14.67
C LEU A 438 13.62 -19.59 15.42
N LEU A 439 13.61 -20.42 16.47
CA LEU A 439 12.39 -20.83 17.15
C LEU A 439 11.71 -19.62 17.79
N THR A 440 10.43 -19.44 17.49
CA THR A 440 9.63 -18.35 18.01
C THR A 440 9.01 -18.70 19.37
N ARG A 441 8.63 -17.67 20.14
CA ARG A 441 7.93 -17.86 21.43
C ARG A 441 6.60 -18.62 21.28
N PHE A 442 5.92 -18.46 20.14
CA PHE A 442 4.65 -19.14 19.87
C PHE A 442 4.86 -20.62 19.54
N GLN A 443 5.83 -20.94 18.66
CA GLN A 443 6.19 -22.33 18.36
C GLN A 443 6.65 -23.08 19.60
N ASP A 444 7.44 -22.46 20.48
CA ASP A 444 7.90 -23.10 21.71
C ASP A 444 6.73 -23.49 22.63
N LYS A 445 5.66 -22.68 22.71
CA LYS A 445 4.44 -23.03 23.46
C LYS A 445 3.66 -24.19 22.86
N ILE A 446 3.69 -24.30 21.53
CA ILE A 446 2.88 -25.26 20.77
C ILE A 446 3.62 -26.58 20.55
N SER A 447 4.94 -26.60 20.73
CA SER A 447 5.80 -27.79 20.58
C SER A 447 5.36 -29.05 21.36
N ASN A 448 4.47 -28.91 22.34
CA ASN A 448 3.90 -30.01 23.12
C ASN A 448 2.54 -30.52 22.62
N LEU A 449 2.07 -30.04 21.46
CA LEU A 449 0.79 -30.42 20.87
C LEU A 449 1.03 -31.27 19.62
N SER A 450 0.20 -32.30 19.44
CA SER A 450 0.12 -33.08 18.20
C SER A 450 -0.96 -32.49 17.29
N PHE A 451 -0.67 -32.37 16.01
CA PHE A 451 -1.55 -31.81 14.99
C PHE A 451 -2.07 -32.88 14.04
N SER A 452 -3.14 -32.57 13.31
CA SER A 452 -3.66 -33.45 12.26
C SER A 452 -2.62 -33.63 11.15
N ALA A 453 -2.43 -34.86 10.68
CA ALA A 453 -1.49 -35.20 9.60
C ALA A 453 -1.74 -34.45 8.27
N ASN A 454 -2.94 -33.87 8.09
CA ASN A 454 -3.29 -33.09 6.90
C ASN A 454 -3.00 -31.58 7.05
N ALA A 455 -2.58 -31.13 8.24
CA ALA A 455 -2.23 -29.75 8.48
C ALA A 455 -0.75 -29.49 8.14
N PRO A 456 -0.40 -28.35 7.55
CA PRO A 456 0.99 -27.94 7.43
C PRO A 456 1.61 -27.74 8.81
N SER A 457 2.92 -28.02 8.91
CA SER A 457 3.64 -27.88 10.18
C SER A 457 3.70 -26.42 10.64
N ALA A 458 3.86 -26.19 11.94
CA ALA A 458 3.90 -24.85 12.50
C ALA A 458 5.05 -24.01 11.90
N ALA A 459 6.22 -24.62 11.69
CA ALA A 459 7.33 -23.98 11.01
C ALA A 459 7.00 -23.53 9.58
N VAL A 460 6.18 -24.28 8.84
CA VAL A 460 5.76 -23.91 7.47
C VAL A 460 4.76 -22.77 7.48
N LEU A 461 3.72 -22.84 8.32
CA LEU A 461 2.71 -21.79 8.45
C LEU A 461 3.34 -20.44 8.81
N GLU A 462 4.31 -20.47 9.73
CA GLU A 462 5.02 -19.29 10.19
C GLU A 462 5.79 -18.57 9.05
N THR A 463 6.32 -19.30 8.07
CA THR A 463 6.97 -18.67 6.91
C THR A 463 6.02 -17.90 6.00
N MET A 464 4.73 -18.23 6.01
CA MET A 464 3.72 -17.56 5.18
C MET A 464 3.23 -16.26 5.82
N GLU A 465 3.31 -16.16 7.15
CA GLU A 465 2.76 -15.04 7.93
C GLU A 465 3.77 -13.91 8.15
N ASN A 466 5.07 -14.22 8.15
CA ASN A 466 6.12 -13.26 8.50
C ASN A 466 6.83 -12.61 7.28
N LEU A 467 7.68 -11.62 7.56
CA LEU A 467 8.52 -10.96 6.55
C LEU A 467 9.85 -11.69 6.28
N ARG A 468 10.29 -12.60 7.17
CA ARG A 468 11.61 -13.25 7.12
C ARG A 468 11.83 -13.98 5.79
N GLY A 469 10.83 -14.74 5.32
CA GLY A 469 10.92 -15.43 4.04
C GLY A 469 11.17 -14.47 2.86
N LYS A 470 10.50 -13.33 2.84
CA LYS A 470 10.66 -12.31 1.78
C LYS A 470 12.03 -11.63 1.85
N ILE A 471 12.48 -11.29 3.06
CA ILE A 471 13.81 -10.68 3.30
C ILE A 471 14.92 -11.63 2.85
N TYR A 472 14.83 -12.92 3.21
CA TYR A 472 15.77 -13.94 2.76
C TYR A 472 15.84 -14.02 1.24
N LEU A 473 14.69 -14.06 0.56
CA LEU A 473 14.64 -14.14 -0.90
C LEU A 473 15.27 -12.89 -1.54
N LEU A 474 15.01 -11.68 -1.01
CA LEU A 474 15.60 -10.44 -1.52
C LEU A 474 17.13 -10.45 -1.38
N LEU A 475 17.64 -10.80 -0.19
CA LEU A 475 19.07 -10.89 0.04
C LEU A 475 19.72 -11.99 -0.82
N SER A 476 19.02 -13.09 -1.09
CA SER A 476 19.51 -14.12 -2.01
C SER A 476 19.64 -13.61 -3.46
N ARG A 477 18.72 -12.74 -3.89
CA ARG A 477 18.72 -12.12 -5.23
C ARG A 477 19.79 -11.05 -5.35
N LEU A 478 20.07 -10.30 -4.28
CA LEU A 478 21.18 -9.36 -4.20
C LEU A 478 22.54 -10.08 -4.23
N GLY A 479 22.58 -11.26 -3.63
CA GLY A 479 23.78 -12.04 -3.38
C GLY A 479 24.35 -11.74 -1.99
N PHE A 480 24.94 -12.75 -1.36
CA PHE A 480 25.46 -12.64 0.00
C PHE A 480 26.94 -12.18 0.08
N GLN A 481 27.55 -11.83 -1.07
CA GLN A 481 28.96 -11.47 -1.17
C GLN A 481 29.10 -9.97 -1.45
N ASP A 482 30.11 -9.35 -0.83
CA ASP A 482 30.52 -7.95 -1.04
C ASP A 482 29.39 -6.92 -0.91
N LEU A 483 28.48 -7.12 0.06
CA LEU A 483 27.38 -6.20 0.32
C LEU A 483 27.91 -4.87 0.92
N PRO A 484 27.50 -3.71 0.39
CA PRO A 484 28.06 -2.43 0.79
C PRO A 484 27.53 -1.97 2.15
N GLY A 485 28.39 -1.31 2.94
CA GLY A 485 27.98 -0.53 4.10
C GLY A 485 27.42 -1.32 5.28
N LEU A 486 27.74 -2.61 5.38
CA LEU A 486 27.27 -3.47 6.49
C LEU A 486 28.07 -3.22 7.76
N SER A 487 27.35 -3.07 8.88
CA SER A 487 27.94 -3.06 10.23
C SER A 487 28.33 -4.47 10.68
N VAL A 488 29.05 -4.62 11.79
CA VAL A 488 29.39 -5.96 12.31
C VAL A 488 28.15 -6.72 12.77
N GLU A 489 27.20 -6.03 13.41
CA GLU A 489 25.89 -6.60 13.76
C GLU A 489 25.14 -7.10 12.51
N ASP A 490 25.24 -6.37 11.39
CA ASP A 490 24.69 -6.80 10.10
C ASP A 490 25.37 -8.08 9.60
N HIS A 491 26.68 -8.23 9.72
CA HIS A 491 27.38 -9.46 9.32
C HIS A 491 26.99 -10.67 10.20
N VAL A 492 26.81 -10.45 11.50
CA VAL A 492 26.30 -11.47 12.43
C VAL A 492 24.91 -11.92 12.01
N THR A 493 24.01 -10.97 11.73
CA THR A 493 22.64 -11.24 11.27
C THR A 493 22.64 -11.93 9.91
N LEU A 494 23.49 -11.49 8.98
CA LEU A 494 23.61 -12.03 7.63
C LEU A 494 23.96 -13.52 7.65
N GLY A 495 24.84 -13.94 8.55
CA GLY A 495 25.17 -15.36 8.74
C GLY A 495 23.94 -16.23 9.07
N ILE A 496 22.99 -15.68 9.83
CA ILE A 496 21.71 -16.33 10.15
C ILE A 496 20.83 -16.37 8.90
N VAL A 497 20.64 -15.22 8.24
CA VAL A 497 19.77 -15.10 7.07
C VAL A 497 20.24 -16.02 5.93
N MET A 498 21.54 -16.08 5.66
CA MET A 498 22.13 -16.97 4.66
C MET A 498 21.74 -18.45 4.84
N ARG A 499 21.47 -18.86 6.09
CA ARG A 499 21.11 -20.23 6.47
C ARG A 499 19.65 -20.38 6.88
N TYR A 500 18.80 -19.39 6.57
CA TYR A 500 17.39 -19.39 6.95
C TYR A 500 16.65 -20.68 6.57
N LEU A 501 16.75 -21.11 5.31
CA LEU A 501 16.07 -22.33 4.85
C LEU A 501 16.65 -23.59 5.52
N ASP A 502 17.96 -23.65 5.75
CA ASP A 502 18.59 -24.75 6.48
C ASP A 502 17.99 -24.86 7.90
N PHE A 503 17.78 -23.73 8.57
CA PHE A 503 17.19 -23.66 9.91
C PHE A 503 15.69 -23.98 9.93
N LYS A 504 14.90 -23.48 8.96
CA LYS A 504 13.47 -23.82 8.86
C LYS A 504 13.25 -25.30 8.57
N VAL A 505 14.08 -25.91 7.72
CA VAL A 505 14.05 -27.37 7.51
C VAL A 505 14.38 -28.12 8.80
N CYS A 506 15.30 -27.61 9.63
CA CYS A 506 15.59 -28.18 10.95
C CYS A 506 14.39 -28.13 11.88
N GLU A 507 13.68 -27.00 11.96
CA GLU A 507 12.46 -26.88 12.76
C GLU A 507 11.40 -27.91 12.35
N VAL A 508 11.15 -28.09 11.04
CA VAL A 508 10.20 -29.10 10.54
C VAL A 508 10.60 -30.52 10.97
N TRP A 509 11.88 -30.89 10.88
CA TRP A 509 12.32 -32.22 11.32
C TRP A 509 12.22 -32.41 12.83
N ASN A 510 12.42 -31.35 13.61
CA ASN A 510 12.25 -31.38 15.06
C ASN A 510 10.77 -31.49 15.45
N GLU A 511 9.88 -30.81 14.72
CA GLU A 511 8.42 -30.94 14.86
C GLU A 511 7.99 -32.39 14.60
N ILE A 512 8.40 -32.98 13.47
CA ILE A 512 8.11 -34.39 13.13
C ILE A 512 8.59 -35.34 14.22
N ARG A 513 9.81 -35.17 14.74
CA ARG A 513 10.35 -36.01 15.82
C ARG A 513 9.53 -35.86 17.10
N SER A 514 9.10 -34.65 17.42
CA SER A 514 8.33 -34.35 18.63
C SER A 514 6.93 -34.96 18.53
N GLU A 515 6.26 -34.80 17.38
CA GLU A 515 4.93 -35.38 17.11
C GLU A 515 4.96 -36.91 17.17
N LEU A 516 5.93 -37.56 16.53
CA LEU A 516 6.09 -39.03 16.62
C LEU A 516 6.25 -39.50 18.07
N SER A 517 6.95 -38.72 18.89
CA SER A 517 7.14 -39.04 20.31
C SER A 517 5.87 -38.81 21.13
N LEU A 518 5.07 -37.77 20.81
CA LEU A 518 3.80 -37.45 21.48
C LEU A 518 2.69 -38.46 21.12
N ASP A 519 2.69 -38.96 19.89
CA ASP A 519 1.72 -39.96 19.39
C ASP A 519 2.13 -41.41 19.75
N ASP A 520 3.20 -41.59 20.54
CA ASP A 520 3.75 -42.89 20.92
C ASP A 520 4.14 -43.78 19.71
N VAL A 521 4.49 -43.17 18.58
CA VAL A 521 4.89 -43.84 17.34
C VAL A 521 6.40 -44.06 17.32
N LYS A 522 6.83 -45.33 17.32
CA LYS A 522 8.25 -45.69 17.21
C LYS A 522 8.67 -45.87 15.74
N PRO A 523 9.61 -45.05 15.23
CA PRO A 523 10.17 -45.24 13.89
C PRO A 523 10.89 -46.59 13.77
N VAL A 524 10.96 -47.12 12.56
CA VAL A 524 11.82 -48.28 12.28
C VAL A 524 13.28 -47.86 12.45
N THR A 525 14.16 -48.80 12.82
CA THR A 525 15.58 -48.52 13.12
C THR A 525 16.32 -47.79 11.98
N SER A 526 15.90 -47.99 10.72
CA SER A 526 16.43 -47.24 9.58
C SER A 526 16.05 -45.76 9.64
N ASP A 527 14.79 -45.46 9.91
CA ASP A 527 14.24 -44.10 9.97
C ASP A 527 14.75 -43.36 11.20
N GLU A 528 14.89 -44.05 12.34
CA GLU A 528 15.49 -43.48 13.56
C GLU A 528 16.94 -43.03 13.30
N LYS A 529 17.74 -43.86 12.61
CA LYS A 529 19.10 -43.50 12.20
C LYS A 529 19.11 -42.32 11.22
N ALA A 530 18.18 -42.30 10.26
CA ALA A 530 18.06 -41.20 9.30
C ALA A 530 17.71 -39.88 10.01
N LEU A 531 16.70 -39.88 10.89
CA LEU A 531 16.31 -38.73 11.71
C LEU A 531 17.50 -38.23 12.55
N HIS A 532 18.23 -39.14 13.20
CA HIS A 532 19.41 -38.77 13.98
C HIS A 532 20.50 -38.13 13.11
N SER A 533 20.80 -38.73 11.95
CA SER A 533 21.80 -38.20 11.00
C SER A 533 21.42 -36.81 10.45
N ILE A 534 20.14 -36.60 10.12
CA ILE A 534 19.61 -35.30 9.68
C ILE A 534 19.81 -34.26 10.78
N SER A 535 19.38 -34.58 12.00
CA SER A 535 19.50 -33.69 13.16
C SER A 535 20.95 -33.31 13.46
N MET A 536 21.88 -34.26 13.43
CA MET A 536 23.31 -33.99 13.61
C MET A 536 23.88 -33.08 12.52
N THR A 537 23.48 -33.28 11.26
CA THR A 537 23.94 -32.46 10.13
C THR A 537 23.45 -31.02 10.24
N LEU A 538 22.17 -30.83 10.56
CA LEU A 538 21.55 -29.51 10.67
C LEU A 538 22.06 -28.75 11.91
N MET A 539 22.21 -29.44 13.04
CA MET A 539 22.83 -28.87 14.25
C MET A 539 24.29 -28.46 14.00
N GLY A 540 25.04 -29.28 13.26
CA GLY A 540 26.41 -28.94 12.84
C GLY A 540 26.48 -27.66 11.99
N LYS A 541 25.48 -27.40 11.13
CA LYS A 541 25.38 -26.14 10.37
C LYS A 541 25.12 -24.95 11.29
N ALA A 542 24.18 -25.05 12.24
CA ALA A 542 23.89 -23.98 13.20
C ALA A 542 25.11 -23.66 14.08
N GLN A 543 25.81 -24.69 14.54
CA GLN A 543 27.05 -24.55 15.30
C GLN A 543 28.15 -23.86 14.48
N SER A 544 28.31 -24.22 13.21
CA SER A 544 29.27 -23.58 12.30
C SER A 544 28.97 -22.09 12.09
N VAL A 545 27.68 -21.70 11.98
CA VAL A 545 27.28 -20.28 11.91
C VAL A 545 27.61 -19.55 13.20
N LYS A 546 27.32 -20.16 14.36
CA LYS A 546 27.67 -19.58 15.66
C LYS A 546 29.17 -19.36 15.82
N GLU A 547 29.98 -20.32 15.39
CA GLU A 547 31.45 -20.19 15.39
C GLU A 547 31.94 -19.06 14.47
N GLU A 548 31.33 -18.90 13.29
CA GLU A 548 31.62 -17.79 12.39
C GLU A 548 31.25 -16.43 13.01
N GLN A 549 30.09 -16.33 13.65
CA GLN A 549 29.67 -15.10 14.35
C GLN A 549 30.67 -14.70 15.45
N ILE A 550 31.16 -15.67 16.22
CA ILE A 550 32.20 -15.44 17.25
C ILE A 550 33.50 -14.93 16.60
N ARG A 551 33.94 -15.52 15.49
CA ARG A 551 35.13 -15.07 14.76
C ARG A 551 35.01 -13.62 14.31
N ILE A 552 33.89 -13.25 13.71
CA ILE A 552 33.62 -11.89 13.22
C ILE A 552 33.73 -10.88 14.38
N LEU A 553 33.14 -11.19 15.54
CA LEU A 553 33.18 -10.33 16.73
C LEU A 553 34.60 -10.21 17.30
N GLU A 554 35.37 -11.29 17.32
CA GLU A 554 36.77 -11.27 17.75
C GLU A 554 37.65 -10.42 16.82
N GLU A 555 37.43 -10.50 15.51
CA GLU A 555 38.15 -9.69 14.53
C GLU A 555 37.85 -8.20 14.71
N GLN A 556 36.58 -7.82 14.92
CA GLN A 556 36.21 -6.45 15.22
C GLN A 556 36.92 -5.95 16.48
N LYS A 557 36.85 -6.71 17.57
CA LYS A 557 37.49 -6.34 18.84
C LYS A 557 39.00 -6.15 18.67
N GLN A 558 39.66 -7.00 17.88
CA GLN A 558 41.08 -6.84 17.58
C GLN A 558 41.36 -5.58 16.74
N GLN A 559 40.49 -5.22 15.80
CA GLN A 559 40.62 -3.99 15.02
C GLN A 559 40.43 -2.75 15.90
N GLU A 560 39.44 -2.74 16.78
CA GLU A 560 39.21 -1.66 17.74
C GLU A 560 40.42 -1.44 18.66
N ILE A 561 40.99 -2.52 19.20
CA ILE A 561 42.22 -2.46 20.03
C ILE A 561 43.40 -1.90 19.21
N LYS A 562 43.57 -2.33 17.95
CA LYS A 562 44.65 -1.82 17.08
C LYS A 562 44.47 -0.32 16.78
N GLU A 563 43.23 0.10 16.55
CA GLU A 563 42.88 1.50 16.33
C GLU A 563 43.14 2.35 17.57
N GLU A 564 42.70 1.86 18.74
CA GLU A 564 42.95 2.51 20.02
C GLU A 564 44.46 2.67 20.27
N ILE A 565 45.26 1.63 20.03
CA ILE A 565 46.73 1.70 20.12
C ILE A 565 47.30 2.75 19.15
N ARG A 566 46.78 2.82 17.91
CA ARG A 566 47.21 3.82 16.92
C ARG A 566 46.92 5.23 17.41
N ILE A 567 45.70 5.49 17.89
CA ILE A 567 45.29 6.80 18.43
C ILE A 567 46.16 7.18 19.64
N TYR A 568 46.41 6.25 20.57
CA TYR A 568 47.31 6.53 21.70
C TYR A 568 48.74 6.82 21.26
N ALA A 569 49.25 6.11 20.24
CA ALA A 569 50.56 6.38 19.68
C ALA A 569 50.63 7.76 19.03
N GLU A 570 49.58 8.17 18.29
CA GLU A 570 49.45 9.50 17.71
C GLU A 570 49.41 10.58 18.79
N MET A 571 48.55 10.44 19.80
CA MET A 571 48.49 11.38 20.94
C MET A 571 49.82 11.49 21.68
N LYS A 572 50.52 10.36 21.89
CA LYS A 572 51.84 10.35 22.52
C LYS A 572 52.86 11.07 21.64
N SER A 573 52.82 10.85 20.33
CA SER A 573 53.69 11.52 19.37
C SER A 573 53.46 13.04 19.35
N HIS A 574 52.19 13.48 19.38
CA HIS A 574 51.80 14.88 19.47
C HIS A 574 52.35 15.52 20.74
N ARG A 575 52.15 14.87 21.90
CA ARG A 575 52.72 15.34 23.19
C ARG A 575 54.24 15.44 23.14
N THR A 576 54.94 14.45 22.57
CA THR A 576 56.40 14.53 22.42
C THR A 576 56.84 15.64 21.47
N GLN A 577 56.07 15.94 20.42
CA GLN A 577 56.34 17.06 19.54
C GLN A 577 56.12 18.40 20.24
N GLU A 578 55.07 18.54 21.04
CA GLU A 578 54.81 19.71 21.90
C GLU A 578 55.94 19.93 22.92
N ASP A 579 56.39 18.86 23.59
CA ASP A 579 57.51 18.92 24.53
C ASP A 579 58.82 19.33 23.83
N LEU A 580 59.08 18.80 22.63
CA LEU A 580 60.23 19.18 21.83
C LEU A 580 60.12 20.63 21.34
N ALA A 581 58.93 21.09 20.96
CA ALA A 581 58.66 22.47 20.58
C ALA A 581 58.89 23.40 21.77
N ALA A 582 58.38 23.06 22.97
CA ALA A 582 58.60 23.82 24.21
C ALA A 582 60.09 23.88 24.57
N LYS A 583 60.83 22.77 24.53
CA LYS A 583 62.28 22.75 24.76
C LYS A 583 63.05 23.53 23.71
N SER A 584 62.62 23.51 22.45
CA SER A 584 63.23 24.29 21.38
C SER A 584 62.98 25.79 21.56
N TRP A 585 61.79 26.16 22.05
CA TRP A 585 61.40 27.51 22.40
C TRP A 585 62.19 28.02 23.62
N GLU A 586 62.30 27.24 24.69
CA GLU A 586 63.13 27.55 25.85
C GLU A 586 64.61 27.74 25.45
N ASN A 587 65.15 26.86 24.59
CA ASN A 587 66.50 27.03 24.05
C ASN A 587 66.63 28.30 23.20
N TYR A 588 65.62 28.65 22.41
CA TYR A 588 65.60 29.87 21.62
C TYR A 588 65.58 31.11 22.52
N VAL A 589 64.72 31.14 23.54
CA VAL A 589 64.66 32.20 24.56
C VAL A 589 65.98 32.30 25.31
N ALA A 590 66.56 31.19 25.76
CA ALA A 590 67.85 31.17 26.45
C ALA A 590 68.99 31.71 25.56
N ARG A 591 68.97 31.41 24.26
CA ARG A 591 69.94 31.93 23.28
C ARG A 591 69.79 33.42 22.98
N THR A 592 68.64 34.03 23.24
CA THR A 592 68.41 35.46 22.97
C THR A 592 68.49 36.33 24.23
N SER A 593 68.23 35.76 25.41
CA SER A 593 68.10 36.53 26.66
C SER A 593 69.13 36.20 27.75
N ASN A 594 69.82 35.06 27.70
CA ASN A 594 70.81 34.67 28.72
C ASN A 594 72.26 35.00 28.28
N TYR A 595 72.88 35.99 28.93
CA TYR A 595 74.21 36.52 28.59
C TYR A 595 75.33 35.47 28.60
N ASN A 596 75.27 34.51 29.53
CA ASN A 596 76.31 33.46 29.67
C ASN A 596 76.26 32.47 28.49
N ILE A 597 75.06 32.08 28.07
CA ILE A 597 74.84 31.14 26.94
C ILE A 597 75.20 31.81 25.60
N LEU A 598 74.91 33.10 25.44
CA LEU A 598 75.33 33.90 24.28
C LEU A 598 76.86 33.97 24.13
N LYS A 599 77.59 34.06 25.24
CA LYS A 599 79.07 34.09 25.26
C LYS A 599 79.67 32.75 24.82
N GLU A 600 79.10 31.64 25.27
CA GLU A 600 79.49 30.29 24.87
C GLU A 600 79.18 29.97 23.39
N GLU A 601 77.99 30.32 22.90
CA GLU A 601 77.61 30.15 21.49
C GLU A 601 78.50 31.00 20.56
N LYS A 602 78.84 32.24 20.96
CA LYS A 602 79.81 33.08 20.25
C LYS A 602 81.20 32.43 20.21
N ALA A 603 81.61 31.75 21.28
CA ALA A 603 82.86 31.00 21.32
C ALA A 603 82.82 29.74 20.42
N ARG A 604 81.71 28.97 20.42
CA ARG A 604 81.51 27.82 19.52
C ARG A 604 81.50 28.23 18.05
N ARG A 605 80.81 29.32 17.69
CA ARG A 605 80.82 29.87 16.32
C ARG A 605 82.22 30.28 15.87
N LYS A 606 83.03 30.89 16.76
CA LYS A 606 84.45 31.17 16.47
C LYS A 606 85.29 29.91 16.30
N LYS A 607 85.00 28.83 17.03
CA LYS A 607 85.68 27.52 16.91
C LYS A 607 85.34 26.82 15.59
N HIS A 608 84.06 26.86 15.17
CA HIS A 608 83.63 26.33 13.86
C HIS A 608 84.12 27.14 12.66
N LEU A 609 84.26 28.45 12.80
CA LEU A 609 84.86 29.28 11.75
C LEU A 609 86.36 28.97 11.56
N LYS A 610 87.07 28.66 12.65
CA LYS A 610 88.47 28.21 12.62
C LYS A 610 88.63 26.80 12.02
N SER A 611 87.62 25.92 12.10
CA SER A 611 87.70 24.56 11.52
C SER A 611 87.37 24.50 10.02
N LYS A 612 86.81 25.56 9.42
CA LYS A 612 86.48 25.62 7.98
C LYS A 612 87.60 26.19 7.09
N LEU A 613 88.74 26.63 7.65
CA LEU A 613 89.90 27.13 6.91
C LEU A 613 91.07 26.12 7.01
N LYS A 614 91.05 25.07 6.18
CA LYS A 614 92.24 24.32 5.75
C LYS A 614 92.11 23.97 4.25
N PRO A 615 93.17 24.08 3.42
CA PRO A 615 93.08 23.91 1.96
C PRO A 615 93.06 22.44 1.52
N LYS A 616 92.55 22.21 0.30
CA LYS A 616 92.41 20.91 -0.40
C LYS A 616 93.74 20.21 -0.68
N GLU A 617 93.78 18.89 -0.46
CA GLU A 617 94.54 17.91 -1.26
C GLU A 617 93.55 16.90 -1.87
N ALA A 618 93.83 16.47 -3.09
CA ALA A 618 93.08 15.50 -3.90
C ALA A 618 93.76 14.11 -3.83
N PRO A 619 93.32 13.11 -4.61
CA PRO A 619 92.01 12.47 -4.72
C PRO A 619 92.10 11.03 -4.18
N GLY A 620 91.11 10.58 -3.39
CA GLY A 620 91.10 9.22 -2.87
C GLY A 620 89.70 8.81 -2.44
N ASP A 621 89.24 7.73 -3.06
CA ASP A 621 88.01 6.97 -2.86
C ASP A 621 87.09 7.39 -1.69
N ARG A 622 85.91 7.89 -2.05
CA ARG A 622 84.75 7.87 -1.15
C ARG A 622 83.89 6.66 -1.51
N PRO A 623 83.47 5.85 -0.52
CA PRO A 623 82.61 4.69 -0.75
C PRO A 623 81.25 5.14 -1.31
N PRO A 624 80.52 4.26 -2.03
CA PRO A 624 79.21 4.60 -2.57
C PRO A 624 78.29 5.00 -1.42
N LYS A 625 77.66 6.19 -1.54
CA LYS A 625 76.54 6.54 -0.67
C LYS A 625 75.39 5.61 -1.06
N ASN A 626 75.05 4.68 -0.17
CA ASN A 626 73.85 3.87 -0.33
C ASN A 626 72.64 4.77 -0.10
N PHE A 627 71.88 4.99 -1.17
CA PHE A 627 70.57 5.63 -1.10
C PHE A 627 69.53 4.52 -1.03
N ILE A 628 68.57 4.64 -0.10
CA ILE A 628 67.34 3.87 -0.20
C ILE A 628 66.34 4.74 -0.98
N THR A 629 65.94 4.24 -2.15
CA THR A 629 64.85 4.83 -2.94
C THR A 629 63.54 4.22 -2.47
N HIS A 630 62.64 5.06 -1.98
CA HIS A 630 61.26 4.66 -1.70
C HIS A 630 60.38 5.06 -2.89
N ILE A 631 59.58 4.10 -3.37
CA ILE A 631 58.51 4.38 -4.34
C ILE A 631 57.36 5.02 -3.58
N MET A 632 57.05 6.28 -3.90
CA MET A 632 55.99 7.03 -3.22
C MET A 632 54.63 6.87 -3.92
N ALA A 633 54.61 6.77 -5.25
CA ALA A 633 53.42 6.45 -6.01
C ALA A 633 53.78 5.85 -7.37
N MET A 634 52.90 4.97 -7.87
CA MET A 634 53.00 4.35 -9.19
C MET A 634 51.67 4.57 -9.91
N LYS A 635 51.70 5.26 -11.05
CA LYS A 635 50.54 5.46 -11.92
C LYS A 635 50.70 4.67 -13.21
N THR A 636 49.69 3.91 -13.58
CA THR A 636 49.64 3.15 -14.83
C THR A 636 48.85 3.93 -15.88
N THR A 637 49.53 4.43 -16.90
CA THR A 637 48.92 4.91 -18.14
C THR A 637 48.86 3.72 -19.10
N GLY A 638 47.67 3.37 -19.60
CA GLY A 638 47.33 2.08 -20.24
C GLY A 638 48.09 1.62 -21.50
N GLU A 639 49.37 1.93 -21.64
CA GLU A 639 50.28 1.32 -22.63
C GLU A 639 50.90 0.02 -22.08
N PRO A 640 50.97 -1.07 -22.86
CA PRO A 640 51.53 -2.33 -22.41
C PRO A 640 53.06 -2.29 -22.33
N GLY A 641 53.59 -2.73 -21.18
CA GLY A 641 55.03 -2.79 -20.91
C GLY A 641 55.52 -1.67 -19.98
N PRO A 642 56.84 -1.60 -19.71
CA PRO A 642 57.41 -0.69 -18.70
C PRO A 642 57.25 0.80 -19.05
N SER A 643 56.84 1.13 -20.27
CA SER A 643 56.56 2.48 -20.75
C SER A 643 55.28 3.08 -20.13
N GLY A 644 54.33 2.23 -19.75
CA GLY A 644 53.02 2.66 -19.21
C GLY A 644 53.02 2.91 -17.70
N VAL A 645 54.18 2.97 -17.06
CA VAL A 645 54.28 3.09 -15.59
C VAL A 645 55.08 4.33 -15.22
N GLU A 646 54.39 5.33 -14.68
CA GLU A 646 54.99 6.54 -14.15
C GLU A 646 55.20 6.39 -12.63
N VAL A 647 56.46 6.39 -12.18
CA VAL A 647 56.84 6.15 -10.78
C VAL A 647 57.44 7.41 -10.17
N SER A 648 56.89 7.88 -9.04
CA SER A 648 57.47 8.95 -8.24
C SER A 648 58.34 8.38 -7.12
N LEU A 649 59.58 8.85 -7.02
CA LEU A 649 60.60 8.34 -6.09
C LEU A 649 61.05 9.43 -5.13
N ALA A 650 61.16 9.10 -3.84
CA ALA A 650 61.89 9.91 -2.87
C ALA A 650 63.19 9.22 -2.45
N ARG A 651 64.25 10.01 -2.29
CA ARG A 651 65.56 9.55 -1.84
C ARG A 651 65.84 10.05 -0.43
N THR A 652 66.13 9.13 0.46
CA THR A 652 66.63 9.43 1.80
C THR A 652 68.07 8.95 1.90
N VAL A 653 68.93 9.81 2.44
CA VAL A 653 70.33 9.47 2.73
C VAL A 653 70.35 8.83 4.12
N ILE A 654 70.98 7.66 4.26
CA ILE A 654 71.23 7.04 5.57
C ILE A 654 72.24 7.87 6.34
#